data_AF-A0AAW0FBB8-F1
#
_entry.id   AF-A0AAW0FBB8-F1
#
_cell.length_a   1.000
_cell.length_b   1.000
_cell.length_c   1.000
_cell.angle_alpha   90.00
_cell.angle_beta   90.00
_cell.angle_gamma   90.00
#
_symmetry.space_group_name_H-M   'P 1'
#
loop_
_entity.id
_entity.type
_entity.pdbx_description
1 polymer ?
#
loop_
_entity_poly.entity_id
_entity_poly.type
_entity_poly.pdbx_seq_one_letter_code
_entity_poly.pdbx_strand_id
1 'polypeptide(L)'
;MSYPNEDLPFDQLSLKEIVYMYRNSLRELIALGDHAKTSDRAKFANTVLCGRWGDPPARLSLNGMQDAGAVNLNHYEITRDFDSVIGITDNLPYTHPLAIFPVPPFRETLTQDVHLSGPAFLDAATKGPVPLHTIPNLAFAKVNNRHIARLFLPKLYATGEKKVPTTILRSFYNTCTREVVREVCPEHIAHWPHDYTSATTQYRDLRGHLHFCTLDLPPHRIRTFGQLLLEKVRAKPWGEDAYFVHQLRGTKDYTIHGPQAQEHMIDALDDLLLGIDPELVEAEPDSWWGDVGIEVRSPGKVLQWLTEGHANLLRHILPEIPEDQIASILRQPAFKPDMAAQIRDYSGFRYHCRKRIQEATNVHYINAYTTDKSPFYQLHAGLFRRRKASDLLPSNIDKLLDDLERGQDILSQCGGIPVDGEMEAAEGPQEGAVRIEVRVPLIKFGQVLATFPPELIQTCIVRIKPEIWWQFKYYRHVAILIVVTYMSRCRASRRREKPYLTLGAILIYMLNALHYRPARGQAEDKLVLCCCQRVADGSGESDSDEEDEPNQPRSLLVPILYKKGIYNIAGIIMRHGDARIHVFTTVSDHSLSFFYNEPSLTSIQAYFGVHHQIAGTTTRINPNRNPNKRVRTHEIQLDDVPAEQRVDFRLAERGVVVEAPPPRRGPDIDALTDMDVDMELLGFVPNPQPISVNDRVELIWHQFPRDIISKGPNERGESKPSYLCMSGEAIQAATIAIFNTRDMRDIFVRVQWRQADTKTWDETLFRRYFPPADAQIPTKFQNFRNCVYWQNWRQLIAEMTPTNAIITTACIKAKFDTLLWLPFASADRLWTTKLSRNVYQFLPSDEPARAAPQIVFNPRRVAQAPLIRSAEDREDVE
;
A
#
# COMPACT_ATOMS: atom_id res chain seq x y z
N MET A 1 15.14 31.91 -1.61
CA MET A 1 14.36 31.17 -2.63
C MET A 1 12.90 31.34 -2.28
N SER A 2 12.24 32.21 -3.02
CA SER A 2 10.94 32.79 -2.70
C SER A 2 9.81 32.16 -3.50
N TYR A 3 10.06 31.58 -4.69
CA TYR A 3 9.00 31.00 -5.53
C TYR A 3 9.34 29.64 -6.20
N PRO A 4 8.35 28.74 -6.33
CA PRO A 4 8.51 27.39 -6.88
C PRO A 4 8.68 27.38 -8.41
N ASN A 5 8.41 28.52 -9.07
CA ASN A 5 8.52 28.68 -10.52
C ASN A 5 9.42 29.87 -10.91
N GLU A 6 10.36 30.28 -10.05
CA GLU A 6 11.40 31.28 -10.38
C GLU A 6 12.07 30.94 -11.70
N ASP A 7 12.21 31.92 -12.60
CA ASP A 7 12.97 31.69 -13.82
C ASP A 7 14.46 31.57 -13.47
N LEU A 8 15.04 30.42 -13.79
CA LEU A 8 16.39 30.06 -13.38
C LEU A 8 17.07 29.34 -14.55
N PRO A 9 18.37 29.57 -14.77
CA PRO A 9 19.11 28.89 -15.84
C PRO A 9 19.13 27.38 -15.62
N PHE A 10 19.25 26.62 -16.71
CA PHE A 10 19.42 25.17 -16.65
C PHE A 10 20.89 24.78 -16.78
N ASP A 11 21.36 23.99 -15.83
CA ASP A 11 22.65 23.30 -15.94
C ASP A 11 22.40 21.86 -16.38
N GLN A 12 22.89 21.51 -17.56
CA GLN A 12 22.88 20.13 -18.03
C GLN A 12 24.05 19.36 -17.44
N LEU A 13 23.74 18.28 -16.73
CA LEU A 13 24.71 17.39 -16.10
C LEU A 13 24.49 15.94 -16.55
N SER A 14 25.56 15.15 -16.59
CA SER A 14 25.52 13.69 -16.67
C SER A 14 25.02 13.07 -15.36
N LEU A 15 24.55 11.82 -15.41
CA LEU A 15 24.15 11.09 -14.20
C LEU A 15 25.30 11.02 -13.17
N LYS A 16 26.54 10.89 -13.65
CA LYS A 16 27.75 10.84 -12.83
C LYS A 16 27.97 12.15 -12.08
N GLU A 17 27.89 13.29 -12.77
CA GLU A 17 28.03 14.62 -12.15
C GLU A 17 26.93 14.89 -11.12
N ILE A 18 25.68 14.52 -11.42
CA ILE A 18 24.57 14.61 -10.47
C ILE A 18 24.86 13.82 -9.18
N VAL A 19 25.34 12.59 -9.33
CA VAL A 19 25.68 11.73 -8.18
C VAL A 19 26.80 12.35 -7.34
N TYR A 20 27.82 12.96 -7.96
CA TYR A 20 28.86 13.67 -7.22
C TYR A 20 28.32 14.90 -6.50
N MET A 21 27.45 15.67 -7.15
CA MET A 21 26.78 16.82 -6.54
C MET A 21 25.96 16.38 -5.31
N TYR A 22 25.15 15.33 -5.44
CA TYR A 22 24.36 14.78 -4.32
C TYR A 22 25.26 14.27 -3.19
N ARG A 23 26.34 13.57 -3.52
CA ARG A 23 27.32 13.09 -2.54
C ARG A 23 27.94 14.24 -1.77
N ASN A 24 28.38 15.29 -2.44
CA ASN A 24 29.01 16.45 -1.80
C ASN A 24 28.00 17.17 -0.90
N SER A 25 26.77 17.37 -1.37
CA SER A 25 25.71 17.98 -0.57
C SER A 25 25.36 17.16 0.67
N LEU A 26 25.33 15.82 0.57
CA LEU A 26 25.11 14.97 1.75
C LEU A 26 26.31 15.01 2.70
N ARG A 27 27.55 15.01 2.19
CA ARG A 27 28.76 15.12 3.02
C ARG A 27 28.80 16.42 3.81
N GLU A 28 28.47 17.54 3.18
CA GLU A 28 28.32 18.83 3.86
C GLU A 28 27.30 18.72 5.01
N LEU A 29 26.15 18.09 4.75
CA LEU A 29 25.11 17.90 5.76
C LEU A 29 25.57 17.00 6.92
N ILE A 30 26.25 15.89 6.62
CA ILE A 30 26.79 14.95 7.64
C ILE A 30 27.89 15.63 8.47
N ALA A 31 28.77 16.41 7.84
CA ALA A 31 29.86 17.11 8.53
C ALA A 31 29.34 18.10 9.59
N LEU A 32 28.13 18.64 9.39
CA LEU A 32 27.46 19.49 10.37
C LEU A 32 26.88 18.69 11.55
N GLY A 33 26.61 17.39 11.40
CA GLY A 33 26.08 16.51 12.45
C GLY A 33 24.83 17.09 13.14
N ASP A 34 24.86 17.13 14.47
CA ASP A 34 23.79 17.71 15.29
C ASP A 34 23.67 19.24 15.13
N HIS A 35 24.70 19.91 14.59
CA HIS A 35 24.68 21.35 14.31
C HIS A 35 23.99 21.70 12.99
N ALA A 36 23.65 20.70 12.15
CA ALA A 36 22.93 20.95 10.91
C ALA A 36 21.61 21.69 11.19
N LYS A 37 21.42 22.84 10.55
CA LYS A 37 20.19 23.62 10.65
C LYS A 37 19.10 23.02 9.76
N THR A 38 17.87 23.48 9.93
CA THR A 38 16.77 23.10 9.02
C THR A 38 17.04 23.58 7.59
N SER A 39 17.72 24.73 7.42
CA SER A 39 18.14 25.23 6.11
C SER A 39 19.06 24.26 5.36
N ASP A 40 19.94 23.57 6.07
CA ASP A 40 20.94 22.69 5.44
C ASP A 40 20.28 21.41 4.93
N ARG A 41 19.35 20.84 5.73
CA ARG A 41 18.51 19.72 5.30
C ARG A 41 17.58 20.10 4.15
N ALA A 42 17.02 21.32 4.18
CA ALA A 42 16.20 21.85 3.11
C ALA A 42 17.00 22.03 1.81
N LYS A 43 18.25 22.50 1.90
CA LYS A 43 19.17 22.62 0.76
C LYS A 43 19.37 21.26 0.09
N PHE A 44 19.76 20.23 0.86
CA PHE A 44 19.93 18.87 0.34
C PHE A 44 18.64 18.32 -0.31
N ALA A 45 17.50 18.41 0.38
CA ALA A 45 16.23 17.92 -0.14
C ALA A 45 15.81 18.62 -1.45
N ASN A 46 15.97 19.95 -1.54
CA ASN A 46 15.67 20.70 -2.75
C ASN A 46 16.68 20.42 -3.89
N THR A 47 17.95 20.20 -3.59
CA THR A 47 18.94 19.78 -4.59
C THR A 47 18.59 18.42 -5.18
N VAL A 48 18.22 17.45 -4.35
CA VAL A 48 17.98 16.08 -4.78
C VAL A 48 16.59 15.86 -5.39
N LEU A 49 15.53 16.36 -4.77
CA LEU A 49 14.14 16.10 -5.18
C LEU A 49 13.54 17.20 -6.05
N CYS A 50 14.08 18.42 -5.95
CA CYS A 50 13.61 19.56 -6.72
C CYS A 50 14.60 20.01 -7.79
N GLY A 51 15.79 19.40 -7.90
CA GLY A 51 16.80 19.75 -8.89
C GLY A 51 17.22 21.21 -8.84
N ARG A 52 17.31 21.81 -7.65
CA ARG A 52 17.73 23.20 -7.44
C ARG A 52 19.07 23.25 -6.72
N TRP A 53 20.08 23.88 -7.31
CA TRP A 53 21.44 23.86 -6.80
C TRP A 53 22.22 25.13 -7.17
N GLY A 54 23.44 25.28 -6.66
CA GLY A 54 24.33 26.40 -7.01
C GLY A 54 24.12 27.69 -6.22
N ASP A 55 25.09 28.60 -6.37
CA ASP A 55 25.04 30.01 -5.99
C ASP A 55 25.80 30.81 -7.07
N PRO A 56 25.10 31.50 -8.01
CA PRO A 56 23.65 31.71 -8.06
C PRO A 56 22.85 30.42 -8.33
N PRO A 57 21.55 30.38 -7.95
CA PRO A 57 20.73 29.18 -8.08
C PRO A 57 20.43 28.82 -9.54
N ALA A 58 20.51 27.53 -9.87
CA ALA A 58 20.21 26.96 -11.17
C ALA A 58 19.28 25.73 -11.03
N ARG A 59 18.63 25.39 -12.14
CA ARG A 59 17.80 24.18 -12.30
C ARG A 59 18.62 23.08 -12.98
N LEU A 60 18.45 21.86 -12.50
CA LEU A 60 19.13 20.71 -13.05
C LEU A 60 18.40 20.16 -14.28
N SER A 61 19.15 19.94 -15.35
CA SER A 61 18.78 19.11 -16.49
C SER A 61 19.68 17.88 -16.54
N LEU A 62 19.11 16.70 -16.76
CA LEU A 62 19.88 15.46 -16.90
C LEU A 62 20.02 15.12 -18.39
N ASN A 63 21.24 14.81 -18.82
CA ASN A 63 21.47 14.01 -20.02
C ASN A 63 22.00 12.64 -19.58
N GLY A 64 21.15 11.63 -19.60
CA GLY A 64 21.51 10.27 -19.20
C GLY A 64 22.50 9.59 -20.14
N MET A 65 22.69 10.09 -21.36
CA MET A 65 23.66 9.54 -22.29
C MET A 65 25.06 10.16 -22.11
N GLN A 66 25.13 11.38 -21.59
CA GLN A 66 26.41 12.05 -21.29
C GLN A 66 27.19 11.25 -20.25
N ASP A 67 28.49 11.02 -20.51
CA ASP A 67 29.42 10.20 -19.70
C ASP A 67 29.02 8.73 -19.49
N ALA A 68 27.88 8.30 -20.02
CA ALA A 68 27.46 6.92 -19.99
C ALA A 68 28.17 6.17 -21.12
N GLY A 69 28.69 4.98 -20.82
CA GLY A 69 29.50 4.27 -21.81
C GLY A 69 28.62 3.55 -22.82
N ALA A 70 29.09 3.44 -24.07
CA ALA A 70 28.61 2.42 -24.99
C ALA A 70 29.04 1.03 -24.49
N VAL A 71 28.24 0.00 -24.79
CA VAL A 71 28.61 -1.39 -24.49
C VAL A 71 29.85 -1.75 -25.30
N ASN A 72 30.87 -2.32 -24.65
CA ASN A 72 32.06 -2.80 -25.32
C ASN A 72 31.73 -4.12 -26.01
N LEU A 73 31.77 -4.14 -27.34
CA LEU A 73 31.46 -5.34 -28.13
C LEU A 73 32.42 -6.50 -27.89
N ASN A 74 33.59 -6.25 -27.30
CA ASN A 74 34.53 -7.31 -26.91
C ASN A 74 34.30 -7.81 -25.47
N HIS A 75 33.38 -7.21 -24.71
CA HIS A 75 33.20 -7.51 -23.29
C HIS A 75 31.72 -7.38 -22.86
N TYR A 76 30.88 -8.25 -23.44
CA TYR A 76 29.51 -8.48 -23.04
C TYR A 76 29.16 -9.97 -23.16
N GLU A 77 28.13 -10.38 -22.45
CA GLU A 77 27.55 -11.71 -22.51
C GLU A 77 26.12 -11.59 -23.02
N ILE A 78 25.72 -12.51 -23.90
CA ILE A 78 24.35 -12.61 -24.37
C ILE A 78 23.85 -14.03 -24.15
N THR A 79 22.70 -14.14 -23.52
CA THR A 79 22.02 -15.41 -23.30
C THR A 79 20.60 -15.33 -23.84
N ARG A 80 20.10 -16.49 -24.24
CA ARG A 80 18.74 -16.70 -24.73
C ARG A 80 18.11 -17.80 -23.92
N ASP A 81 16.82 -17.68 -23.64
CA ASP A 81 16.08 -18.63 -22.81
C ASP A 81 14.60 -18.69 -23.16
N PHE A 82 13.94 -19.73 -22.65
CA PHE A 82 12.49 -19.90 -22.71
C PHE A 82 11.91 -19.80 -21.29
N ASP A 83 11.18 -18.73 -21.00
CA ASP A 83 10.75 -18.42 -19.62
C ASP A 83 9.45 -19.15 -19.23
N SER A 84 8.47 -19.17 -20.14
CA SER A 84 7.18 -19.81 -19.88
C SER A 84 6.49 -20.29 -21.16
N VAL A 85 5.65 -21.32 -21.03
CA VAL A 85 4.78 -21.84 -22.09
C VAL A 85 3.34 -21.91 -21.58
N ILE A 86 2.40 -21.56 -22.44
CA ILE A 86 0.96 -21.57 -22.19
C ILE A 86 0.27 -22.29 -23.34
N GLY A 87 -0.47 -23.34 -23.01
CA GLY A 87 -1.31 -24.08 -23.96
C GLY A 87 -2.79 -23.84 -23.67
N ILE A 88 -3.62 -23.73 -24.71
CA ILE A 88 -5.08 -23.66 -24.62
C ILE A 88 -5.65 -24.85 -25.40
N THR A 89 -6.10 -25.89 -24.72
CA THR A 89 -6.43 -27.18 -25.37
C THR A 89 -7.67 -27.84 -24.75
N ASP A 90 -8.20 -28.82 -25.48
CA ASP A 90 -9.31 -29.69 -25.06
C ASP A 90 -8.84 -31.03 -24.46
N ASN A 91 -7.54 -31.15 -24.18
CA ASN A 91 -6.95 -32.37 -23.62
C ASN A 91 -5.99 -32.02 -22.46
N LEU A 92 -5.53 -33.05 -21.75
CA LEU A 92 -4.48 -32.95 -20.73
C LEU A 92 -3.21 -33.61 -21.27
N PRO A 93 -2.22 -32.83 -21.75
CA PRO A 93 -1.11 -33.35 -22.56
C PRO A 93 0.07 -33.79 -21.68
N TYR A 94 -0.17 -34.48 -20.57
CA TYR A 94 0.86 -34.76 -19.58
C TYR A 94 1.32 -36.22 -19.58
N THR A 95 2.64 -36.42 -19.53
CA THR A 95 3.29 -37.75 -19.42
C THR A 95 3.79 -38.06 -18.00
N HIS A 96 3.69 -37.09 -17.08
CA HIS A 96 3.99 -37.25 -15.65
C HIS A 96 2.72 -37.29 -14.79
N PRO A 97 2.79 -37.81 -13.54
CA PRO A 97 1.63 -37.88 -12.67
C PRO A 97 0.96 -36.52 -12.48
N LEU A 98 -0.38 -36.51 -12.51
CA LEU A 98 -1.19 -35.31 -12.37
C LEU A 98 -1.73 -35.20 -10.94
N ALA A 99 -1.24 -34.22 -10.20
CA ALA A 99 -1.65 -33.94 -8.83
C ALA A 99 -2.93 -33.09 -8.82
N ILE A 100 -4.08 -33.71 -8.58
CA ILE A 100 -5.39 -33.04 -8.58
C ILE A 100 -5.69 -32.43 -7.21
N PHE A 101 -6.26 -31.23 -7.19
CA PHE A 101 -6.79 -30.58 -6.00
C PHE A 101 -8.29 -30.90 -5.81
N PRO A 102 -8.68 -31.61 -4.74
CA PRO A 102 -10.09 -31.71 -4.35
C PRO A 102 -10.71 -30.34 -4.03
N VAL A 103 -9.91 -29.43 -3.47
CA VAL A 103 -10.27 -28.03 -3.23
C VAL A 103 -9.28 -27.15 -4.00
N PRO A 104 -9.70 -26.48 -5.09
CA PRO A 104 -8.80 -25.65 -5.89
C PRO A 104 -8.16 -24.50 -5.08
N PRO A 105 -6.83 -24.31 -5.15
CA PRO A 105 -6.16 -23.19 -4.51
C PRO A 105 -6.51 -21.85 -5.18
N PHE A 106 -7.25 -20.99 -4.47
CA PHE A 106 -7.69 -19.68 -4.99
C PHE A 106 -6.54 -18.76 -5.40
N ARG A 107 -5.37 -18.92 -4.79
CA ARG A 107 -4.15 -18.16 -5.12
C ARG A 107 -3.57 -18.52 -6.50
N GLU A 108 -3.91 -19.69 -7.03
CA GLU A 108 -3.44 -20.19 -8.32
C GLU A 108 -4.43 -19.90 -9.45
N THR A 109 -5.62 -19.36 -9.15
CA THR A 109 -6.56 -18.85 -10.17
C THR A 109 -5.88 -17.79 -11.02
N LEU A 110 -6.06 -17.85 -12.33
CA LEU A 110 -5.51 -16.84 -13.22
C LEU A 110 -6.31 -15.55 -13.07
N THR A 111 -5.71 -14.55 -12.42
CA THR A 111 -6.29 -13.21 -12.25
C THR A 111 -5.50 -12.11 -12.93
N GLN A 112 -4.29 -12.43 -13.40
CA GLN A 112 -3.40 -11.48 -14.06
C GLN A 112 -3.37 -11.75 -15.56
N ASP A 113 -3.29 -10.67 -16.33
CA ASP A 113 -3.21 -10.76 -17.78
C ASP A 113 -1.96 -11.52 -18.23
N VAL A 114 -2.18 -12.53 -19.07
CA VAL A 114 -1.14 -13.29 -19.75
C VAL A 114 -1.10 -12.95 -21.23
N HIS A 115 -1.71 -11.84 -21.66
CA HIS A 115 -1.58 -11.32 -23.02
C HIS A 115 -2.05 -12.29 -24.12
N LEU A 116 -2.89 -13.26 -23.73
CA LEU A 116 -3.55 -14.22 -24.59
C LEU A 116 -5.05 -14.12 -24.36
N SER A 117 -5.81 -14.38 -25.43
CA SER A 117 -7.27 -14.41 -25.38
C SER A 117 -7.76 -15.83 -25.62
N GLY A 118 -8.81 -16.21 -24.91
CA GLY A 118 -9.51 -17.47 -25.12
C GLY A 118 -10.96 -17.23 -25.56
N PRO A 119 -11.64 -18.23 -26.12
CA PRO A 119 -13.04 -18.11 -26.50
C PRO A 119 -13.91 -17.97 -25.24
N ALA A 120 -14.87 -17.04 -25.27
CA ALA A 120 -15.95 -16.96 -24.29
C ALA A 120 -17.24 -16.40 -24.85
N PHE A 121 -18.34 -16.63 -24.12
CA PHE A 121 -19.67 -16.11 -24.45
C PHE A 121 -19.74 -14.63 -24.06
N LEU A 122 -19.78 -13.73 -25.03
CA LEU A 122 -19.94 -12.28 -24.80
C LEU A 122 -21.37 -11.94 -24.34
N ASP A 123 -22.32 -12.72 -24.84
CA ASP A 123 -23.73 -12.73 -24.45
C ASP A 123 -24.26 -14.18 -24.59
N ALA A 124 -25.58 -14.38 -24.46
CA ALA A 124 -26.18 -15.72 -24.52
C ALA A 124 -25.97 -16.45 -25.87
N ALA A 125 -25.71 -15.73 -26.97
CA ALA A 125 -25.64 -16.27 -28.33
C ALA A 125 -24.27 -16.05 -29.01
N THR A 126 -23.53 -15.00 -28.63
CA THR A 126 -22.30 -14.59 -29.31
C THR A 126 -21.07 -15.07 -28.57
N LYS A 127 -20.16 -15.75 -29.28
CA LYS A 127 -18.81 -16.08 -28.79
C LYS A 127 -17.78 -15.13 -29.38
N GLY A 128 -16.76 -14.81 -28.59
CA GLY A 128 -15.64 -14.01 -29.05
C GLY A 128 -14.38 -14.21 -28.20
N PRO A 129 -13.23 -13.72 -28.68
CA PRO A 129 -11.99 -13.76 -27.93
C PRO A 129 -12.05 -12.76 -26.77
N VAL A 130 -11.76 -13.22 -25.56
CA VAL A 130 -11.62 -12.36 -24.37
C VAL A 130 -10.32 -12.69 -23.64
N PRO A 131 -9.70 -11.71 -22.95
CA PRO A 131 -8.47 -11.96 -22.21
C PRO A 131 -8.64 -13.09 -21.20
N LEU A 132 -7.74 -14.09 -21.17
CA LEU A 132 -7.93 -15.28 -20.34
C LEU A 132 -8.17 -14.96 -18.86
N HIS A 133 -7.47 -13.97 -18.31
CA HIS A 133 -7.57 -13.60 -16.90
C HIS A 133 -8.93 -13.05 -16.46
N THR A 134 -9.82 -12.70 -17.42
CA THR A 134 -11.18 -12.25 -17.13
C THR A 134 -12.20 -13.40 -17.18
N ILE A 135 -11.84 -14.54 -17.76
CA ILE A 135 -12.70 -15.72 -17.83
C ILE A 135 -12.64 -16.46 -16.49
N PRO A 136 -13.79 -16.79 -15.87
CA PRO A 136 -13.82 -17.61 -14.67
C PRO A 136 -13.08 -18.93 -14.87
N ASN A 137 -12.10 -19.18 -14.00
CA ASN A 137 -11.25 -20.36 -14.07
C ASN A 137 -10.90 -20.89 -12.67
N LEU A 138 -10.50 -22.15 -12.61
CA LEU A 138 -10.01 -22.78 -11.38
C LEU A 138 -8.76 -23.63 -11.66
N ALA A 139 -7.76 -23.51 -10.80
CA ALA A 139 -6.57 -24.36 -10.84
C ALA A 139 -6.91 -25.71 -10.20
N PHE A 140 -7.21 -26.71 -11.04
CA PHE A 140 -7.67 -28.02 -10.55
C PHE A 140 -6.55 -29.04 -10.43
N ALA A 141 -5.41 -28.83 -11.09
CA ALA A 141 -4.29 -29.76 -10.99
C ALA A 141 -2.91 -29.10 -11.16
N LYS A 142 -1.88 -29.82 -10.71
CA LYS A 142 -0.45 -29.52 -10.92
C LYS A 142 0.29 -30.73 -11.47
N VAL A 143 1.38 -30.46 -12.19
CA VAL A 143 2.31 -31.50 -12.70
C VAL A 143 3.74 -31.08 -12.36
N ASN A 144 4.56 -32.04 -11.93
CA ASN A 144 5.98 -31.87 -11.63
C ASN A 144 6.29 -30.65 -10.71
N ASN A 145 5.44 -30.41 -9.70
CA ASN A 145 5.48 -29.29 -8.75
C ASN A 145 5.42 -27.86 -9.33
N ARG A 146 5.54 -27.67 -10.66
CA ARG A 146 5.70 -26.36 -11.30
C ARG A 146 4.59 -26.03 -12.31
N HIS A 147 4.09 -27.01 -13.04
CA HIS A 147 3.07 -26.77 -14.07
C HIS A 147 1.68 -26.76 -13.46
N ILE A 148 0.84 -25.84 -13.94
CA ILE A 148 -0.53 -25.68 -13.46
C ILE A 148 -1.49 -25.92 -14.61
N ALA A 149 -2.46 -26.81 -14.39
CA ALA A 149 -3.60 -26.99 -15.28
C ALA A 149 -4.82 -26.29 -14.69
N ARG A 150 -5.43 -25.41 -15.49
CA ARG A 150 -6.64 -24.67 -15.14
C ARG A 150 -7.78 -25.10 -16.02
N LEU A 151 -8.96 -25.22 -15.43
CA LEU A 151 -10.21 -25.39 -16.16
C LEU A 151 -10.86 -24.01 -16.30
N PHE A 152 -11.13 -23.61 -17.53
CA PHE A 152 -11.81 -22.37 -17.88
C PHE A 152 -13.28 -22.65 -18.13
N LEU A 153 -14.16 -21.76 -17.66
CA LEU A 153 -15.62 -21.89 -17.72
C LEU A 153 -16.23 -20.70 -18.47
N PRO A 154 -16.23 -20.72 -19.82
CA PRO A 154 -16.54 -19.52 -20.60
C PRO A 154 -17.99 -19.08 -20.51
N LYS A 155 -18.92 -19.99 -20.21
CA LYS A 155 -20.34 -19.68 -20.00
C LYS A 155 -20.56 -18.73 -18.81
N LEU A 156 -19.72 -18.82 -17.77
CA LEU A 156 -19.82 -17.94 -16.60
C LEU A 156 -19.43 -16.50 -16.91
N TYR A 157 -18.61 -16.26 -17.93
CA TYR A 157 -18.25 -14.91 -18.34
C TYR A 157 -19.49 -14.08 -18.76
N ALA A 158 -20.42 -14.69 -19.52
CA ALA A 158 -21.67 -14.05 -19.94
C ALA A 158 -22.59 -13.65 -18.78
N THR A 159 -22.43 -14.29 -17.61
CA THR A 159 -23.22 -13.99 -16.40
C THR A 159 -22.63 -12.84 -15.58
N GLY A 160 -21.49 -12.28 -15.99
CA GLY A 160 -20.78 -11.22 -15.26
C GLY A 160 -19.96 -11.72 -14.07
N GLU A 161 -19.89 -13.04 -13.86
CA GLU A 161 -19.09 -13.65 -12.81
C GLU A 161 -17.59 -13.48 -13.10
N LYS A 162 -16.83 -13.04 -12.10
CA LYS A 162 -15.36 -12.90 -12.19
C LYS A 162 -14.61 -14.06 -11.56
N LYS A 163 -15.30 -14.86 -10.75
CA LYS A 163 -14.74 -16.00 -9.99
C LYS A 163 -15.74 -17.14 -10.06
N VAL A 164 -15.24 -18.37 -9.94
CA VAL A 164 -16.11 -19.55 -9.89
C VAL A 164 -16.85 -19.59 -8.55
N PRO A 165 -18.19 -19.55 -8.53
CA PRO A 165 -18.98 -19.63 -7.29
C PRO A 165 -18.76 -20.94 -6.54
N THR A 166 -18.84 -20.90 -5.20
CA THR A 166 -18.67 -22.08 -4.34
C THR A 166 -19.66 -23.21 -4.66
N THR A 167 -20.87 -22.87 -5.11
CA THR A 167 -21.88 -23.83 -5.56
C THR A 167 -21.42 -24.62 -6.77
N ILE A 168 -20.74 -23.96 -7.71
CA ILE A 168 -20.16 -24.58 -8.90
C ILE A 168 -18.93 -25.41 -8.51
N LEU A 169 -18.05 -24.92 -7.63
CA LEU A 169 -16.91 -25.70 -7.13
C LEU A 169 -17.35 -27.02 -6.47
N ARG A 170 -18.42 -26.97 -5.66
CA ARG A 170 -19.04 -28.16 -5.07
C ARG A 170 -19.57 -29.12 -6.14
N SER A 171 -20.28 -28.59 -7.14
CA SER A 171 -20.82 -29.37 -8.26
C SER A 171 -19.71 -30.03 -9.08
N PHE A 172 -18.66 -29.28 -9.40
CA PHE A 172 -17.47 -29.73 -10.14
C PHE A 172 -16.76 -30.87 -9.43
N TYR A 173 -16.53 -30.78 -8.11
CA TYR A 173 -15.90 -31.88 -7.38
C TYR A 173 -16.83 -33.10 -7.28
N ASN A 174 -18.05 -32.91 -6.77
CA ASN A 174 -18.95 -34.02 -6.44
C ASN A 174 -19.43 -34.79 -7.67
N THR A 175 -19.77 -34.08 -8.76
CA THR A 175 -20.48 -34.65 -9.92
C THR A 175 -19.65 -34.72 -11.20
N CYS A 176 -18.44 -34.16 -11.21
CA CYS A 176 -17.52 -34.28 -12.34
C CYS A 176 -16.26 -35.01 -11.86
N THR A 177 -15.35 -34.29 -11.17
CA THR A 177 -14.01 -34.80 -10.82
C THR A 177 -14.06 -36.15 -10.11
N ARG A 178 -14.82 -36.26 -8.99
CA ARG A 178 -14.86 -37.48 -8.18
C ARG A 178 -15.52 -38.65 -8.91
N GLU A 179 -16.49 -38.37 -9.79
CA GLU A 179 -17.12 -39.42 -10.61
C GLU A 179 -16.15 -39.95 -11.66
N VAL A 180 -15.43 -39.07 -12.35
CA VAL A 180 -14.41 -39.50 -13.32
C VAL A 180 -13.32 -40.31 -12.63
N VAL A 181 -12.87 -39.91 -11.44
CA VAL A 181 -11.90 -40.72 -10.67
C VAL A 181 -12.48 -42.11 -10.35
N ARG A 182 -13.75 -42.21 -9.96
CA ARG A 182 -14.40 -43.51 -9.69
C ARG A 182 -14.42 -44.40 -10.92
N GLU A 183 -14.56 -43.82 -12.10
CA GLU A 183 -14.61 -44.54 -13.37
C GLU A 183 -13.22 -44.93 -13.89
N VAL A 184 -12.25 -44.02 -13.81
CA VAL A 184 -10.92 -44.16 -14.41
C VAL A 184 -9.92 -44.84 -13.47
N CYS A 185 -10.04 -44.61 -12.15
CA CYS A 185 -9.18 -45.14 -11.10
C CYS A 185 -10.01 -45.59 -9.88
N PRO A 186 -10.92 -46.57 -10.04
CA PRO A 186 -11.79 -47.03 -8.95
C PRO A 186 -11.01 -47.45 -7.70
N GLU A 187 -9.81 -48.01 -7.87
CA GLU A 187 -8.91 -48.43 -6.80
C GLU A 187 -8.45 -47.27 -5.90
N HIS A 188 -8.37 -46.05 -6.43
CA HIS A 188 -7.91 -44.88 -5.66
C HIS A 188 -9.04 -44.16 -4.93
N ILE A 189 -10.30 -44.46 -5.24
CA ILE A 189 -11.45 -43.68 -4.77
C ILE A 189 -11.60 -43.64 -3.24
N ALA A 190 -11.04 -44.63 -2.54
CA ALA A 190 -11.02 -44.71 -1.08
C ALA A 190 -10.16 -43.61 -0.44
N HIS A 191 -9.15 -43.11 -1.16
CA HIS A 191 -8.28 -42.02 -0.70
C HIS A 191 -8.83 -40.62 -1.01
N TRP A 192 -9.91 -40.53 -1.78
CA TRP A 192 -10.54 -39.27 -2.17
C TRP A 192 -11.63 -38.86 -1.18
N PRO A 193 -11.66 -37.59 -0.72
CA PRO A 193 -12.73 -37.10 0.14
C PRO A 193 -14.13 -37.42 -0.41
N HIS A 194 -15.06 -37.73 0.49
CA HIS A 194 -16.40 -38.16 0.10
C HIS A 194 -17.14 -37.09 -0.73
N ASP A 195 -17.06 -35.83 -0.31
CA ASP A 195 -17.63 -34.68 -1.01
C ASP A 195 -16.77 -33.42 -0.79
N TYR A 196 -17.12 -32.33 -1.49
CA TYR A 196 -16.38 -31.06 -1.41
C TYR A 196 -16.39 -30.44 -0.01
N THR A 197 -17.48 -30.62 0.75
CA THR A 197 -17.61 -30.11 2.12
C THR A 197 -16.63 -30.82 3.05
N SER A 198 -16.52 -32.15 2.92
CA SER A 198 -15.58 -32.98 3.64
C SER A 198 -14.14 -32.61 3.30
N ALA A 199 -13.82 -32.45 2.00
CA ALA A 199 -12.51 -32.01 1.55
C ALA A 199 -12.12 -30.65 2.16
N THR A 200 -13.05 -29.67 2.10
CA THR A 200 -12.82 -28.33 2.67
C THR A 200 -12.62 -28.37 4.18
N THR A 201 -13.33 -29.25 4.88
CA THR A 201 -13.21 -29.41 6.33
C THR A 201 -11.88 -30.05 6.72
N GLN A 202 -11.49 -31.12 6.02
CA GLN A 202 -10.21 -31.82 6.22
C GLN A 202 -9.01 -30.88 5.98
N TYR A 203 -9.14 -29.96 5.03
CA TYR A 203 -8.07 -29.07 4.62
C TYR A 203 -8.01 -27.77 5.42
N ARG A 204 -8.83 -27.60 6.47
CA ARG A 204 -8.74 -26.44 7.37
C ARG A 204 -7.97 -26.77 8.64
N ASP A 205 -7.06 -25.89 9.03
CA ASP A 205 -6.41 -25.96 10.34
C ASP A 205 -7.30 -25.42 11.47
N LEU A 206 -6.81 -25.54 12.71
CA LEU A 206 -7.51 -25.06 13.92
C LEU A 206 -7.76 -23.54 13.93
N ARG A 207 -7.07 -22.77 13.08
CA ARG A 207 -7.24 -21.33 12.91
C ARG A 207 -8.15 -20.99 11.72
N GLY A 208 -8.63 -22.00 10.99
CA GLY A 208 -9.48 -21.87 9.81
C GLY A 208 -8.72 -21.59 8.51
N HIS A 209 -7.38 -21.68 8.48
CA HIS A 209 -6.62 -21.54 7.24
C HIS A 209 -6.70 -22.82 6.41
N LEU A 210 -6.83 -22.64 5.09
CA LEU A 210 -6.86 -23.74 4.12
C LEU A 210 -5.45 -24.19 3.75
N HIS A 211 -5.19 -25.48 3.87
CA HIS A 211 -4.01 -26.20 3.40
C HIS A 211 -4.43 -27.08 2.22
N PHE A 212 -4.04 -26.70 1.01
CA PHE A 212 -4.48 -27.37 -0.22
C PHE A 212 -3.68 -28.65 -0.46
N CYS A 213 -4.27 -29.81 -0.15
CA CYS A 213 -3.68 -31.11 -0.48
C CYS A 213 -4.03 -31.56 -1.90
N THR A 214 -3.17 -32.39 -2.49
CA THR A 214 -3.35 -33.00 -3.81
C THR A 214 -3.46 -34.52 -3.72
N LEU A 215 -4.04 -35.12 -4.75
CA LEU A 215 -4.10 -36.57 -4.97
C LEU A 215 -3.63 -36.87 -6.40
N ASP A 216 -2.72 -37.82 -6.53
CA ASP A 216 -2.06 -38.09 -7.82
C ASP A 216 -2.88 -39.05 -8.70
N LEU A 217 -2.93 -38.72 -9.99
CA LEU A 217 -3.36 -39.63 -11.06
C LEU A 217 -2.15 -40.18 -11.82
N PRO A 218 -2.11 -41.51 -12.09
CA PRO A 218 -1.07 -42.12 -12.90
C PRO A 218 -1.07 -41.58 -14.35
N PRO A 219 0.11 -41.41 -14.99
CA PRO A 219 0.24 -40.85 -16.34
C PRO A 219 -0.65 -41.53 -17.40
N HIS A 220 -0.65 -42.85 -17.43
CA HIS A 220 -1.39 -43.65 -18.43
C HIS A 220 -2.92 -43.49 -18.35
N ARG A 221 -3.45 -42.83 -17.30
CA ARG A 221 -4.88 -42.57 -17.10
C ARG A 221 -5.28 -41.13 -17.43
N ILE A 222 -4.32 -40.21 -17.57
CA ILE A 222 -4.57 -38.77 -17.68
C ILE A 222 -5.41 -38.43 -18.91
N ARG A 223 -5.10 -39.05 -20.07
CA ARG A 223 -5.81 -38.78 -21.33
C ARG A 223 -7.31 -39.10 -21.20
N THR A 224 -7.64 -40.31 -20.74
CA THR A 224 -9.03 -40.74 -20.51
C THR A 224 -9.71 -39.89 -19.44
N PHE A 225 -9.01 -39.57 -18.35
CA PHE A 225 -9.52 -38.70 -17.30
C PHE A 225 -9.89 -37.30 -17.83
N GLY A 226 -9.01 -36.66 -18.60
CA GLY A 226 -9.25 -35.33 -19.15
C GLY A 226 -10.45 -35.27 -20.08
N GLN A 227 -10.60 -36.26 -20.96
CA GLN A 227 -11.72 -36.38 -21.89
C GLN A 227 -13.06 -36.50 -21.14
N LEU A 228 -13.17 -37.48 -20.23
CA LEU A 228 -14.39 -37.70 -19.43
C LEU A 228 -14.70 -36.52 -18.50
N LEU A 229 -13.67 -35.85 -17.98
CA LEU A 229 -13.85 -34.65 -17.15
C LEU A 229 -14.47 -33.51 -17.96
N LEU A 230 -13.93 -33.20 -19.15
CA LEU A 230 -14.52 -32.16 -19.99
C LEU A 230 -15.91 -32.54 -20.46
N GLU A 231 -16.16 -33.80 -20.82
CA GLU A 231 -17.50 -34.27 -21.20
C GLU A 231 -18.52 -34.01 -20.07
N LYS A 232 -18.21 -34.47 -18.84
CA LYS A 232 -19.09 -34.25 -17.68
C LYS A 232 -19.25 -32.78 -17.31
N VAL A 233 -18.22 -31.95 -17.51
CA VAL A 233 -18.29 -30.51 -17.25
C VAL A 233 -19.15 -29.81 -18.31
N ARG A 234 -18.92 -30.10 -19.60
CA ARG A 234 -19.66 -29.52 -20.74
C ARG A 234 -21.13 -29.91 -20.74
N ALA A 235 -21.48 -31.06 -20.16
CA ALA A 235 -22.86 -31.47 -19.92
C ALA A 235 -23.58 -30.63 -18.84
N LYS A 236 -22.87 -29.81 -18.05
CA LYS A 236 -23.48 -28.93 -17.05
C LYS A 236 -23.83 -27.58 -17.67
N PRO A 237 -24.95 -26.94 -17.27
CA PRO A 237 -25.34 -25.61 -17.77
C PRO A 237 -24.28 -24.52 -17.57
N TRP A 238 -23.41 -24.66 -16.56
CA TRP A 238 -22.33 -23.72 -16.26
C TRP A 238 -21.00 -24.04 -16.95
N GLY A 239 -20.86 -25.23 -17.54
CA GLY A 239 -19.60 -25.75 -18.07
C GLY A 239 -19.56 -25.87 -19.60
N GLU A 240 -20.58 -25.39 -20.30
CA GLU A 240 -20.63 -25.35 -21.77
C GLU A 240 -19.34 -24.72 -22.35
N ASP A 241 -18.73 -25.40 -23.32
CA ASP A 241 -17.43 -25.08 -23.93
C ASP A 241 -16.26 -24.90 -22.94
N ALA A 242 -16.30 -25.54 -21.77
CA ALA A 242 -15.13 -25.54 -20.90
C ALA A 242 -13.90 -26.14 -21.61
N TYR A 243 -12.72 -25.57 -21.37
CA TYR A 243 -11.45 -26.02 -21.94
C TYR A 243 -10.32 -25.90 -20.89
N PHE A 244 -9.17 -26.47 -21.20
CA PHE A 244 -8.00 -26.41 -20.34
C PHE A 244 -7.04 -25.30 -20.75
N VAL A 245 -6.41 -24.69 -19.75
CA VAL A 245 -5.25 -23.82 -19.94
C VAL A 245 -4.09 -24.37 -19.12
N HIS A 246 -3.01 -24.69 -19.81
CA HIS A 246 -1.78 -25.21 -19.25
C HIS A 246 -0.79 -24.09 -19.09
N GLN A 247 -0.13 -24.00 -17.95
CA GLN A 247 0.91 -23.01 -17.72
C GLN A 247 2.17 -23.69 -17.17
N LEU A 248 3.22 -23.63 -17.97
CA LEU A 248 4.56 -24.10 -17.64
C LEU A 248 5.39 -22.88 -17.25
N ARG A 249 5.95 -22.91 -16.04
CA ARG A 249 6.72 -21.80 -15.44
C ARG A 249 7.87 -22.36 -14.61
N GLY A 250 8.87 -21.52 -14.38
CA GLY A 250 9.98 -21.84 -13.48
C GLY A 250 11.05 -22.72 -14.13
N THR A 251 11.23 -22.58 -15.43
CA THR A 251 12.25 -23.27 -16.24
C THR A 251 13.36 -22.32 -16.69
N LYS A 252 13.28 -21.02 -16.37
CA LYS A 252 14.19 -19.96 -16.84
C LYS A 252 15.67 -20.35 -16.75
N ASP A 253 16.12 -20.80 -15.59
CA ASP A 253 17.54 -21.14 -15.37
C ASP A 253 17.96 -22.45 -16.05
N TYR A 254 17.00 -23.29 -16.45
CA TYR A 254 17.25 -24.57 -17.15
C TYR A 254 17.35 -24.41 -18.66
N THR A 255 16.74 -23.37 -19.23
CA THR A 255 16.64 -23.18 -20.69
C THR A 255 17.67 -22.20 -21.24
N ILE A 256 18.67 -21.81 -20.45
CA ILE A 256 19.69 -20.82 -20.85
C ILE A 256 20.62 -21.42 -21.90
N HIS A 257 20.71 -20.77 -23.06
CA HIS A 257 21.61 -21.13 -24.16
C HIS A 257 22.12 -19.90 -24.92
N GLY A 258 23.11 -20.09 -25.80
CA GLY A 258 23.57 -19.03 -26.70
C GLY A 258 22.57 -18.80 -27.84
N PRO A 259 22.33 -17.56 -28.30
CA PRO A 259 21.33 -17.29 -29.35
C PRO A 259 21.52 -18.09 -30.65
N GLN A 260 22.77 -18.40 -31.00
CA GLN A 260 23.16 -19.13 -32.22
C GLN A 260 23.47 -20.62 -31.96
N ALA A 261 23.38 -21.10 -30.73
CA ALA A 261 23.69 -22.48 -30.36
C ALA A 261 22.48 -23.39 -30.60
N GLN A 262 22.27 -23.82 -31.85
CA GLN A 262 21.08 -24.57 -32.26
C GLN A 262 20.88 -25.90 -31.50
N GLU A 263 21.95 -26.63 -31.21
CA GLU A 263 21.88 -27.89 -30.44
C GLU A 263 21.36 -27.63 -29.01
N HIS A 264 21.95 -26.67 -28.30
CA HIS A 264 21.52 -26.31 -26.94
C HIS A 264 20.11 -25.74 -26.89
N MET A 265 19.65 -25.10 -27.97
CA MET A 265 18.27 -24.63 -28.09
C MET A 265 17.28 -25.80 -28.15
N ILE A 266 17.62 -26.89 -28.84
CA ILE A 266 16.79 -28.10 -28.90
C ILE A 266 16.70 -28.72 -27.51
N ASP A 267 17.84 -28.91 -26.84
CA ASP A 267 17.88 -29.41 -25.45
C ASP A 267 17.04 -28.55 -24.51
N ALA A 268 17.15 -27.21 -24.62
CA ALA A 268 16.37 -26.28 -23.82
C ALA A 268 14.85 -26.36 -24.10
N LEU A 269 14.45 -26.67 -25.33
CA LEU A 269 13.04 -26.87 -25.69
C LEU A 269 12.51 -28.20 -25.11
N ASP A 270 13.30 -29.26 -25.19
CA ASP A 270 12.96 -30.56 -24.61
C ASP A 270 12.82 -30.46 -23.08
N ASP A 271 13.74 -29.75 -22.42
CA ASP A 271 13.67 -29.47 -20.97
C ASP A 271 12.44 -28.63 -20.59
N LEU A 272 12.08 -27.64 -21.41
CA LEU A 272 10.90 -26.80 -21.20
C LEU A 272 9.60 -27.60 -21.30
N LEU A 273 9.55 -28.53 -22.27
CA LEU A 273 8.40 -29.38 -22.54
C LEU A 273 8.47 -30.70 -21.75
N LEU A 274 9.41 -30.83 -20.81
CA LEU A 274 9.56 -32.02 -20.00
C LEU A 274 8.26 -32.37 -19.27
N GLY A 275 7.72 -33.54 -19.59
CA GLY A 275 6.47 -34.02 -19.02
C GLY A 275 5.22 -33.63 -19.79
N ILE A 276 5.38 -33.02 -20.97
CA ILE A 276 4.34 -32.86 -21.98
C ILE A 276 4.50 -33.92 -23.06
N ASP A 277 3.37 -34.39 -23.60
CA ASP A 277 3.29 -35.29 -24.76
C ASP A 277 3.53 -34.48 -26.05
N PRO A 278 4.68 -34.64 -26.74
CA PRO A 278 5.01 -33.84 -27.91
C PRO A 278 4.00 -34.02 -29.06
N GLU A 279 3.43 -35.22 -29.22
CA GLU A 279 2.46 -35.50 -30.28
C GLU A 279 1.20 -34.63 -30.14
N LEU A 280 0.78 -34.36 -28.90
CA LEU A 280 -0.40 -33.52 -28.62
C LEU A 280 -0.11 -32.03 -28.83
N VAL A 281 1.13 -31.61 -28.66
CA VAL A 281 1.57 -30.24 -28.96
C VAL A 281 1.67 -30.05 -30.48
N GLU A 282 2.25 -31.02 -31.19
CA GLU A 282 2.40 -31.02 -32.65
C GLU A 282 1.06 -31.12 -33.38
N ALA A 283 0.07 -31.79 -32.79
CA ALA A 283 -1.28 -31.86 -33.35
C ALA A 283 -2.04 -30.52 -33.31
N GLU A 284 -1.68 -29.63 -32.38
CA GLU A 284 -2.32 -28.32 -32.19
C GLU A 284 -1.27 -27.19 -32.03
N PRO A 285 -0.39 -26.95 -33.02
CA PRO A 285 0.77 -26.08 -32.85
C PRO A 285 0.39 -24.60 -32.63
N ASP A 286 -0.79 -24.20 -33.11
CA ASP A 286 -1.34 -22.85 -32.94
C ASP A 286 -2.02 -22.65 -31.57
N SER A 287 -2.12 -23.70 -30.75
CA SER A 287 -2.71 -23.66 -29.41
C SER A 287 -1.68 -23.43 -28.29
N TRP A 288 -0.40 -23.24 -28.65
CA TRP A 288 0.71 -23.09 -27.70
C TRP A 288 1.52 -21.83 -27.96
N TRP A 289 1.76 -21.07 -26.90
CA TRP A 289 2.56 -19.85 -26.93
C TRP A 289 3.56 -19.84 -25.78
N GLY A 290 4.60 -19.04 -25.91
CA GLY A 290 5.41 -18.70 -24.75
C GLY A 290 6.40 -17.58 -25.00
N ASP A 291 7.19 -17.30 -23.98
CA ASP A 291 8.10 -16.16 -23.96
C ASP A 291 9.52 -16.62 -24.28
N VAL A 292 10.06 -16.08 -25.38
CA VAL A 292 11.48 -16.19 -25.73
C VAL A 292 12.19 -14.95 -25.22
N GLY A 293 13.21 -15.14 -24.39
CA GLY A 293 13.98 -14.05 -23.79
C GLY A 293 15.38 -13.93 -24.38
N ILE A 294 15.86 -12.69 -24.47
CA ILE A 294 17.29 -12.39 -24.55
C ILE A 294 17.68 -11.55 -23.35
N GLU A 295 18.79 -11.91 -22.73
CA GLU A 295 19.44 -11.12 -21.68
C GLU A 295 20.85 -10.74 -22.10
N VAL A 296 21.15 -9.44 -22.00
CA VAL A 296 22.49 -8.89 -22.26
C VAL A 296 23.06 -8.42 -20.93
N ARG A 297 24.26 -8.91 -20.61
CA ARG A 297 25.03 -8.56 -19.42
C ARG A 297 26.39 -7.98 -19.82
N SER A 298 26.90 -7.05 -19.03
CA SER A 298 28.29 -6.58 -19.13
C SER A 298 28.89 -6.57 -17.73
N PRO A 299 29.91 -7.41 -17.44
CA PRO A 299 30.52 -7.49 -16.12
C PRO A 299 30.99 -6.11 -15.59
N GLY A 300 30.78 -5.88 -14.30
CA GLY A 300 31.09 -4.64 -13.59
C GLY A 300 30.26 -3.44 -14.03
N LYS A 301 29.07 -3.66 -14.61
CA LYS A 301 28.15 -2.62 -15.11
C LYS A 301 26.71 -2.85 -14.70
N VAL A 302 25.95 -1.76 -14.69
CA VAL A 302 24.50 -1.77 -14.79
C VAL A 302 24.13 -1.32 -16.20
N LEU A 303 23.41 -2.16 -16.92
CA LEU A 303 22.89 -1.84 -18.24
C LEU A 303 21.48 -1.23 -18.13
N GLN A 304 21.17 -0.27 -19.00
CA GLN A 304 19.85 0.33 -19.14
C GLN A 304 19.43 0.40 -20.60
N TRP A 305 18.15 0.22 -20.87
CA TRP A 305 17.55 0.44 -22.20
C TRP A 305 17.42 1.93 -22.47
N LEU A 306 17.84 2.37 -23.66
CA LEU A 306 17.65 3.74 -24.13
C LEU A 306 16.25 3.92 -24.71
N THR A 307 15.55 4.96 -24.26
CA THR A 307 14.20 5.31 -24.76
C THR A 307 14.20 5.55 -26.27
N GLU A 308 15.24 6.18 -26.80
CA GLU A 308 15.37 6.44 -28.24
C GLU A 308 15.64 5.17 -29.06
N GLY A 309 16.19 4.12 -28.42
CA GLY A 309 16.47 2.83 -29.02
C GLY A 309 15.23 1.95 -29.24
N HIS A 310 14.06 2.32 -28.73
CA HIS A 310 12.84 1.50 -28.81
C HIS A 310 12.41 1.23 -30.25
N ALA A 311 12.54 2.21 -31.14
CA ALA A 311 12.23 2.02 -32.56
C ALA A 311 13.11 0.94 -33.21
N ASN A 312 14.41 0.96 -32.91
CA ASN A 312 15.38 -0.02 -33.44
C ASN A 312 15.08 -1.43 -32.93
N LEU A 313 14.74 -1.58 -31.64
CA LEU A 313 14.33 -2.86 -31.07
C LEU A 313 13.07 -3.41 -31.73
N LEU A 314 12.05 -2.56 -31.95
CA LEU A 314 10.82 -2.99 -32.62
C LEU A 314 11.06 -3.38 -34.08
N ARG A 315 11.91 -2.65 -34.82
CA ARG A 315 12.27 -3.02 -36.21
C ARG A 315 12.96 -4.38 -36.28
N HIS A 316 13.80 -4.72 -35.29
CA HIS A 316 14.45 -6.04 -35.22
C HIS A 316 13.46 -7.18 -34.92
N ILE A 317 12.52 -6.95 -33.99
CA ILE A 317 11.59 -7.99 -33.54
C ILE A 317 10.41 -8.16 -34.50
N LEU A 318 10.03 -7.10 -35.21
CA LEU A 318 8.91 -7.06 -36.14
C LEU A 318 9.39 -6.68 -37.55
N PRO A 319 10.26 -7.50 -38.18
CA PRO A 319 10.88 -7.15 -39.46
C PRO A 319 9.87 -7.01 -40.61
N GLU A 320 8.67 -7.60 -40.48
CA GLU A 320 7.60 -7.49 -41.46
C GLU A 320 6.83 -6.15 -41.38
N ILE A 321 7.07 -5.35 -40.34
CA ILE A 321 6.35 -4.09 -40.10
C ILE A 321 7.16 -2.90 -40.63
N PRO A 322 6.60 -2.10 -41.56
CA PRO A 322 7.24 -0.91 -42.10
C PRO A 322 7.59 0.15 -41.04
N GLU A 323 8.65 0.92 -41.30
CA GLU A 323 9.20 1.90 -40.36
C GLU A 323 8.21 3.01 -39.94
N ASP A 324 7.38 3.49 -40.88
CA ASP A 324 6.33 4.47 -40.60
C ASP A 324 5.28 3.91 -39.62
N GLN A 325 4.97 2.61 -39.74
CA GLN A 325 4.08 1.91 -38.81
C GLN A 325 4.74 1.70 -37.44
N ILE A 326 6.04 1.43 -37.36
CA ILE A 326 6.78 1.40 -36.09
C ILE A 326 6.70 2.76 -35.37
N ALA A 327 6.91 3.87 -36.10
CA ALA A 327 6.76 5.21 -35.54
C ALA A 327 5.32 5.53 -35.08
N SER A 328 4.32 4.90 -35.71
CA SER A 328 2.93 4.95 -35.24
C SER A 328 2.73 4.14 -33.97
N ILE A 329 3.30 2.93 -33.88
CA ILE A 329 3.22 2.05 -32.69
C ILE A 329 3.67 2.77 -31.43
N LEU A 330 4.80 3.47 -31.47
CA LEU A 330 5.35 4.19 -30.31
C LEU A 330 4.40 5.24 -29.72
N ARG A 331 3.44 5.75 -30.52
CA ARG A 331 2.44 6.74 -30.12
C ARG A 331 1.11 6.11 -29.68
N GLN A 332 0.95 4.80 -29.86
CA GLN A 332 -0.30 4.11 -29.55
C GLN A 332 -0.44 3.85 -28.05
N PRO A 333 -1.67 3.84 -27.51
CA PRO A 333 -1.91 3.46 -26.13
C PRO A 333 -1.45 2.04 -25.75
N ALA A 334 -1.30 1.15 -26.73
CA ALA A 334 -0.83 -0.22 -26.56
C ALA A 334 0.69 -0.32 -26.31
N PHE A 335 1.45 0.73 -26.67
CA PHE A 335 2.86 0.87 -26.37
C PHE A 335 3.04 1.68 -25.08
N LYS A 336 3.77 1.12 -24.11
CA LYS A 336 3.97 1.71 -22.78
C LYS A 336 5.47 1.76 -22.47
N PRO A 337 6.11 2.95 -22.54
CA PRO A 337 7.47 3.08 -22.05
C PRO A 337 7.50 3.01 -20.52
N ASP A 338 8.39 2.18 -19.98
CA ASP A 338 8.57 1.96 -18.56
C ASP A 338 9.88 2.63 -18.11
N MET A 339 9.78 3.92 -17.76
CA MET A 339 10.94 4.72 -17.32
C MET A 339 11.57 4.14 -16.05
N ALA A 340 12.90 4.16 -16.01
CA ALA A 340 13.68 3.68 -14.88
C ALA A 340 14.08 4.83 -13.96
N ALA A 341 13.83 4.69 -12.66
CA ALA A 341 14.27 5.63 -11.62
C ALA A 341 13.94 7.11 -11.89
N GLN A 342 12.85 7.38 -12.62
CA GLN A 342 12.41 8.73 -13.02
C GLN A 342 13.33 9.46 -14.01
N ILE A 343 14.21 8.74 -14.68
CA ILE A 343 15.09 9.24 -15.75
C ILE A 343 14.40 8.99 -17.09
N ARG A 344 14.27 10.02 -17.93
CA ARG A 344 13.60 9.96 -19.24
C ARG A 344 14.36 9.11 -20.23
N ASP A 345 15.69 9.23 -20.25
CA ASP A 345 16.53 8.62 -21.28
C ASP A 345 16.60 7.10 -21.11
N TYR A 346 16.31 6.60 -19.90
CA TYR A 346 16.32 5.18 -19.59
C TYR A 346 14.90 4.66 -19.44
N SER A 347 14.48 3.83 -20.38
CA SER A 347 13.22 3.14 -20.26
C SER A 347 13.24 1.79 -20.95
N GLY A 348 12.67 0.80 -20.28
CA GLY A 348 12.14 -0.37 -20.97
C GLY A 348 10.83 -0.03 -21.67
N PHE A 349 10.16 -1.03 -22.22
CA PHE A 349 8.80 -0.85 -22.73
C PHE A 349 8.01 -2.14 -22.71
N ARG A 350 6.69 -1.98 -22.77
CA ARG A 350 5.74 -3.05 -23.05
C ARG A 350 4.94 -2.70 -24.28
N TYR A 351 4.81 -3.66 -25.19
CA TYR A 351 3.97 -3.52 -26.36
C TYR A 351 2.99 -4.69 -26.44
N HIS A 352 1.71 -4.38 -26.31
CA HIS A 352 0.64 -5.32 -26.60
C HIS A 352 0.33 -5.23 -28.09
N CYS A 353 0.81 -6.20 -28.87
CA CYS A 353 0.60 -6.21 -30.31
C CYS A 353 -0.90 -6.22 -30.61
N ARG A 354 -1.36 -5.31 -31.48
CA ARG A 354 -2.75 -5.33 -31.96
C ARG A 354 -2.95 -6.48 -32.93
N LYS A 355 -4.20 -6.92 -33.11
CA LYS A 355 -4.57 -8.05 -33.97
C LYS A 355 -3.89 -8.04 -35.34
N ARG A 356 -3.89 -6.90 -36.05
CA ARG A 356 -3.21 -6.74 -37.34
C ARG A 356 -1.70 -7.04 -37.30
N ILE A 357 -1.01 -6.66 -36.22
CA ILE A 357 0.42 -6.94 -36.03
C ILE A 357 0.63 -8.42 -35.66
N GLN A 358 -0.25 -8.97 -34.81
CA GLN A 358 -0.22 -10.39 -34.46
C GLN A 358 -0.39 -11.27 -35.71
N GLU A 359 -1.36 -10.96 -36.58
CA GLU A 359 -1.60 -11.69 -37.83
C GLU A 359 -0.43 -11.61 -38.81
N ALA A 360 0.29 -10.48 -38.84
CA ALA A 360 1.43 -10.28 -39.74
C ALA A 360 2.72 -10.95 -39.24
N THR A 361 2.94 -11.01 -37.92
CA THR A 361 4.24 -11.34 -37.32
C THR A 361 4.22 -12.55 -36.40
N ASN A 362 3.04 -12.99 -35.96
CA ASN A 362 2.84 -13.94 -34.86
C ASN A 362 3.44 -13.49 -33.52
N VAL A 363 3.72 -12.19 -33.35
CA VAL A 363 4.16 -11.62 -32.07
C VAL A 363 2.97 -11.07 -31.32
N HIS A 364 2.71 -11.59 -30.12
CA HIS A 364 1.57 -11.19 -29.29
C HIS A 364 1.91 -10.09 -28.29
N TYR A 365 3.14 -10.12 -27.75
CA TYR A 365 3.56 -9.21 -26.70
C TYR A 365 5.08 -9.07 -26.69
N ILE A 366 5.56 -7.87 -26.39
CA ILE A 366 6.99 -7.56 -26.24
C ILE A 366 7.19 -6.85 -24.91
N ASN A 367 8.20 -7.25 -24.15
CA ASN A 367 8.54 -6.65 -22.87
C ASN A 367 10.06 -6.49 -22.73
N ALA A 368 10.54 -5.25 -22.82
CA ALA A 368 11.92 -4.88 -22.54
C ALA A 368 12.02 -4.27 -21.14
N TYR A 369 12.89 -4.81 -20.28
CA TYR A 369 13.10 -4.32 -18.91
C TYR A 369 14.53 -4.57 -18.43
N THR A 370 14.85 -4.09 -17.23
CA THR A 370 16.17 -4.24 -16.60
C THR A 370 16.11 -5.15 -15.38
N THR A 371 17.20 -5.84 -15.07
CA THR A 371 17.29 -6.79 -13.95
C THR A 371 17.74 -6.15 -12.63
N ASP A 372 18.05 -4.85 -12.63
CA ASP A 372 18.33 -4.05 -11.42
C ASP A 372 17.10 -3.89 -10.49
N LYS A 373 15.97 -4.49 -10.84
CA LYS A 373 14.83 -4.69 -9.92
C LYS A 373 15.06 -5.82 -8.90
N SER A 374 16.05 -6.69 -9.13
CA SER A 374 16.26 -7.94 -8.36
C SER A 374 16.45 -7.71 -6.85
N PRO A 375 17.21 -6.69 -6.39
CA PRO A 375 17.35 -6.42 -4.95
C PRO A 375 16.02 -6.07 -4.25
N PHE A 376 15.01 -5.65 -5.01
CA PHE A 376 13.70 -5.20 -4.49
C PHE A 376 12.55 -6.13 -4.88
N TYR A 377 12.84 -7.22 -5.60
CA TYR A 377 11.83 -8.13 -6.09
C TYR A 377 11.39 -9.07 -4.98
N GLN A 378 10.11 -9.00 -4.60
CA GLN A 378 9.53 -9.79 -3.53
C GLN A 378 8.19 -10.37 -3.99
N LEU A 379 8.02 -11.69 -3.84
CA LEU A 379 6.75 -12.38 -4.13
C LEU A 379 5.68 -12.14 -3.06
N HIS A 380 6.09 -11.66 -1.89
CA HIS A 380 5.22 -11.31 -0.78
C HIS A 380 5.38 -9.83 -0.41
N ALA A 381 4.44 -9.29 0.37
CA ALA A 381 4.51 -7.92 0.85
C ALA A 381 5.62 -7.77 1.91
N GLY A 382 6.84 -7.50 1.47
CA GLY A 382 8.00 -7.21 2.32
C GLY A 382 8.38 -5.72 2.33
N LEU A 383 9.64 -5.46 2.64
CA LEU A 383 10.23 -4.12 2.77
C LEU A 383 10.00 -3.24 1.53
N PHE A 384 10.14 -3.80 0.34
CA PHE A 384 10.06 -3.02 -0.89
C PHE A 384 8.65 -2.92 -1.46
N ARG A 385 7.60 -3.49 -0.81
CA ARG A 385 6.21 -3.43 -1.31
C ARG A 385 5.86 -2.02 -1.84
N ARG A 386 5.07 -1.96 -2.92
CA ARG A 386 4.52 -0.69 -3.40
C ARG A 386 3.81 0.03 -2.25
N ARG A 387 4.28 1.24 -1.95
CA ARG A 387 3.79 2.08 -0.85
C ARG A 387 2.56 2.87 -1.28
N LYS A 388 1.71 3.22 -0.31
CA LYS A 388 0.53 4.07 -0.53
C LYS A 388 0.66 5.34 0.32
N ALA A 389 -0.02 6.42 -0.06
CA ALA A 389 0.02 7.65 0.73
C ALA A 389 -0.55 7.44 2.15
N SER A 390 -1.42 6.44 2.34
CA SER A 390 -1.88 6.03 3.68
C SER A 390 -0.79 5.49 4.61
N ASP A 391 0.38 5.13 4.09
CA ASP A 391 1.55 4.80 4.92
C ASP A 391 2.07 6.06 5.67
N LEU A 392 1.68 7.27 5.26
CA LEU A 392 2.00 8.54 5.95
C LEU A 392 0.95 8.96 7.00
N LEU A 393 -0.10 8.17 7.23
CA LEU A 393 -1.06 8.45 8.29
C LEU A 393 -0.43 8.20 9.68
N PRO A 394 -0.93 8.85 10.75
CA PRO A 394 -0.31 8.79 12.08
C PRO A 394 -0.08 7.38 12.63
N SER A 395 -0.93 6.40 12.28
CA SER A 395 -0.77 5.02 12.73
C SER A 395 0.36 4.25 12.05
N ASN A 396 0.84 4.73 10.89
CA ASN A 396 1.68 3.97 9.97
C ASN A 396 3.03 4.65 9.69
N ILE A 397 3.14 5.98 9.91
CA ILE A 397 4.31 6.75 9.50
C ILE A 397 5.61 6.29 10.17
N ASP A 398 5.58 5.85 11.43
CA ASP A 398 6.76 5.35 12.13
C ASP A 398 7.27 4.06 11.46
N LYS A 399 6.36 3.15 11.09
CA LYS A 399 6.73 1.95 10.33
C LYS A 399 7.28 2.30 8.95
N LEU A 400 6.75 3.33 8.30
CA LEU A 400 7.30 3.81 7.02
C LEU A 400 8.71 4.36 7.20
N LEU A 401 8.99 5.09 8.28
CA LEU A 401 10.34 5.57 8.60
C LEU A 401 11.31 4.40 8.82
N ASP A 402 10.94 3.43 9.65
CA ASP A 402 11.76 2.21 9.87
C ASP A 402 12.07 1.49 8.54
N ASP A 403 11.07 1.39 7.67
CA ASP A 403 11.22 0.75 6.37
C ASP A 403 12.09 1.59 5.40
N LEU A 404 12.02 2.92 5.47
CA LEU A 404 12.89 3.81 4.70
C LEU A 404 14.34 3.73 5.21
N GLU A 405 14.56 3.67 6.51
CA GLU A 405 15.90 3.49 7.09
C GLU A 405 16.54 2.17 6.65
N ARG A 406 15.81 1.06 6.69
CA ARG A 406 16.33 -0.21 6.15
C ARG A 406 16.54 -0.18 4.64
N GLY A 407 15.68 0.54 3.92
CA GLY A 407 15.78 0.70 2.48
C GLY A 407 17.04 1.45 2.04
N GLN A 408 17.46 2.48 2.77
CA GLN A 408 18.71 3.20 2.45
C GLN A 408 19.95 2.30 2.64
N ASP A 409 19.97 1.43 3.65
CA ASP A 409 21.10 0.53 3.91
C ASP A 409 21.28 -0.48 2.77
N ILE A 410 20.18 -1.03 2.26
CA ILE A 410 20.24 -1.95 1.11
C ILE A 410 20.73 -1.21 -0.14
N LEU A 411 20.24 0.01 -0.39
CA LEU A 411 20.69 0.81 -1.53
C LEU A 411 22.16 1.22 -1.41
N SER A 412 22.66 1.50 -0.19
CA SER A 412 24.06 1.82 0.05
C SER A 412 24.96 0.60 -0.22
N GLN A 413 24.54 -0.59 0.25
CA GLN A 413 25.22 -1.86 -0.01
C GLN A 413 25.28 -2.18 -1.51
N CYS A 414 24.16 -2.04 -2.23
CA CYS A 414 24.16 -2.21 -3.69
C CYS A 414 25.15 -1.26 -4.38
N GLY A 415 25.33 -0.04 -3.86
CA GLY A 415 26.28 0.95 -4.36
C GLY A 415 27.72 0.80 -3.87
N GLY A 416 28.02 -0.24 -3.08
CA GLY A 416 29.36 -0.48 -2.50
C GLY A 416 29.79 0.55 -1.45
N ILE A 417 28.83 1.20 -0.76
CA ILE A 417 29.11 2.10 0.36
C ILE A 417 29.08 1.26 1.66
N PRO A 418 30.17 1.21 2.44
CA PRO A 418 30.19 0.49 3.72
C PRO A 418 29.18 1.09 4.70
N VAL A 419 28.40 0.24 5.36
CA VAL A 419 27.61 0.62 6.54
C VAL A 419 28.49 0.31 7.76
N ASP A 420 28.79 1.31 8.57
CA ASP A 420 29.46 1.20 9.88
C ASP A 420 30.81 0.44 9.93
N GLY A 421 31.58 0.43 8.84
CA GLY A 421 32.94 -0.14 8.82
C GLY A 421 33.01 -1.67 8.96
N GLU A 422 31.88 -2.36 9.12
CA GLU A 422 31.75 -3.81 9.26
C GLU A 422 31.15 -4.45 8.00
N MET A 423 31.81 -4.26 6.86
CA MET A 423 31.65 -5.20 5.75
C MET A 423 32.95 -5.98 5.60
N GLU A 424 32.95 -7.23 6.04
CA GLU A 424 33.74 -8.25 5.35
C GLU A 424 33.40 -8.14 3.87
N ALA A 425 34.42 -8.05 3.03
CA ALA A 425 34.34 -7.70 1.61
C ALA A 425 33.14 -8.35 0.89
N ALA A 426 32.01 -7.64 0.77
CA ALA A 426 31.03 -8.04 -0.23
C ALA A 426 31.68 -7.82 -1.60
N GLU A 427 31.41 -8.74 -2.52
CA GLU A 427 32.05 -8.97 -3.82
C GLU A 427 31.92 -7.83 -4.85
N GLY A 428 31.72 -6.60 -4.39
CA GLY A 428 31.58 -5.38 -5.19
C GLY A 428 30.13 -4.89 -5.28
N PRO A 429 29.94 -3.70 -5.89
CA PRO A 429 28.62 -3.15 -6.18
C PRO A 429 27.74 -4.08 -7.03
N GLN A 430 26.43 -4.05 -6.80
CA GLN A 430 25.47 -4.91 -7.49
C GLN A 430 25.40 -4.60 -9.00
N GLU A 431 25.55 -5.60 -9.86
CA GLU A 431 25.39 -5.45 -11.32
C GLU A 431 23.92 -5.44 -11.75
N GLY A 432 23.66 -5.05 -13.00
CA GLY A 432 22.35 -5.11 -13.63
C GLY A 432 22.46 -5.38 -15.13
N ALA A 433 21.57 -6.22 -15.64
CA ALA A 433 21.45 -6.59 -17.04
C ALA A 433 20.19 -5.97 -17.66
N VAL A 434 20.13 -5.99 -18.99
CA VAL A 434 18.91 -5.68 -19.73
C VAL A 434 18.34 -6.96 -20.34
N ARG A 435 17.02 -7.07 -20.35
CA ARG A 435 16.30 -8.23 -20.84
C ARG A 435 15.15 -7.80 -21.75
N ILE A 436 14.93 -8.56 -22.81
CA ILE A 436 13.77 -8.43 -23.68
C ILE A 436 13.11 -9.79 -23.87
N GLU A 437 11.80 -9.83 -23.71
CA GLU A 437 10.97 -11.02 -23.86
C GLU A 437 9.94 -10.79 -24.97
N VAL A 438 9.78 -11.79 -25.83
CA VAL A 438 8.83 -11.77 -26.94
C VAL A 438 7.92 -12.98 -26.83
N ARG A 439 6.61 -12.75 -26.80
CA ARG A 439 5.60 -13.80 -26.77
C ARG A 439 5.19 -14.20 -28.16
N VAL A 440 5.42 -15.46 -28.50
CA VAL A 440 5.15 -16.04 -29.82
C VAL A 440 4.57 -17.45 -29.71
N PRO A 441 3.92 -17.97 -30.76
CA PRO A 441 3.58 -19.37 -30.87
C PRO A 441 4.81 -20.28 -30.73
N LEU A 442 4.62 -21.48 -30.19
CA LEU A 442 5.70 -22.43 -29.93
C LEU A 442 6.52 -22.75 -31.19
N ILE A 443 5.85 -22.85 -32.35
CA ILE A 443 6.50 -23.07 -33.66
C ILE A 443 7.52 -21.99 -34.05
N LYS A 444 7.48 -20.81 -33.43
CA LYS A 444 8.41 -19.70 -33.67
C LYS A 444 9.59 -19.67 -32.70
N PHE A 445 9.65 -20.59 -31.73
CA PHE A 445 10.71 -20.63 -30.72
C PHE A 445 12.10 -20.84 -31.32
N GLY A 446 12.25 -21.44 -32.50
CA GLY A 446 13.55 -21.57 -33.16
C GLY A 446 14.05 -20.29 -33.85
N GLN A 447 13.15 -19.35 -34.14
CA GLN A 447 13.42 -18.24 -35.08
C GLN A 447 13.55 -16.90 -34.34
N VAL A 448 12.70 -16.68 -33.35
CA VAL A 448 12.58 -15.39 -32.68
C VAL A 448 13.78 -15.15 -31.78
N LEU A 449 14.42 -13.99 -31.90
CA LEU A 449 15.63 -13.65 -31.14
C LEU A 449 16.76 -14.68 -31.30
N ALA A 450 16.83 -15.42 -32.41
CA ALA A 450 17.97 -16.29 -32.71
C ALA A 450 19.25 -15.49 -32.98
N THR A 451 19.10 -14.21 -33.32
CA THR A 451 20.20 -13.25 -33.47
C THR A 451 19.89 -11.96 -32.73
N PHE A 452 20.95 -11.30 -32.24
CA PHE A 452 20.86 -9.97 -31.64
C PHE A 452 22.08 -9.16 -32.07
N PRO A 453 21.96 -8.37 -33.14
CA PRO A 453 23.08 -7.67 -33.75
C PRO A 453 23.83 -6.73 -32.79
N PRO A 454 25.17 -6.66 -32.86
CA PRO A 454 25.96 -5.70 -32.08
C PRO A 454 25.50 -4.25 -32.22
N GLU A 455 24.98 -3.86 -33.38
CA GLU A 455 24.45 -2.53 -33.67
C GLU A 455 23.25 -2.18 -32.80
N LEU A 456 22.38 -3.16 -32.48
CA LEU A 456 21.29 -2.94 -31.53
C LEU A 456 21.82 -2.73 -30.12
N ILE A 457 22.85 -3.48 -29.72
CA ILE A 457 23.47 -3.31 -28.41
C ILE A 457 24.06 -1.90 -28.29
N GLN A 458 24.76 -1.42 -29.32
CA GLN A 458 25.34 -0.09 -29.33
C GLN A 458 24.32 1.05 -29.37
N THR A 459 23.19 0.88 -30.06
CA THR A 459 22.19 1.94 -30.25
C THR A 459 21.05 1.92 -29.23
N CYS A 460 20.81 0.79 -28.57
CA CYS A 460 19.67 0.61 -27.66
C CYS A 460 20.07 0.45 -26.19
N ILE A 461 21.35 0.20 -25.88
CA ILE A 461 21.81 -0.11 -24.52
C ILE A 461 22.93 0.84 -24.11
N VAL A 462 22.86 1.31 -22.88
CA VAL A 462 23.92 2.08 -22.25
C VAL A 462 24.48 1.35 -21.03
N ARG A 463 25.79 1.48 -20.78
CA ARG A 463 26.45 0.94 -19.58
C ARG A 463 26.77 2.04 -18.57
N ILE A 464 26.38 1.79 -17.33
CA ILE A 464 26.56 2.68 -16.20
C ILE A 464 27.43 1.97 -15.16
N LYS A 465 28.30 2.72 -14.48
CA LYS A 465 29.02 2.20 -13.32
C LYS A 465 28.00 1.87 -12.21
N PRO A 466 28.01 0.66 -11.63
CA PRO A 466 27.04 0.28 -10.60
C PRO A 466 26.96 1.27 -9.43
N GLU A 467 28.09 1.79 -8.99
CA GLU A 467 28.17 2.77 -7.90
C GLU A 467 27.37 4.03 -8.23
N ILE A 468 27.47 4.51 -9.47
CA ILE A 468 26.73 5.70 -9.91
C ILE A 468 25.23 5.40 -9.94
N TRP A 469 24.83 4.26 -10.50
CA TRP A 469 23.41 3.89 -10.60
C TRP A 469 22.73 3.75 -9.24
N TRP A 470 23.34 2.99 -8.33
CA TRP A 470 22.76 2.74 -7.02
C TRP A 470 22.84 3.95 -6.11
N GLN A 471 23.92 4.73 -6.18
CA GLN A 471 24.03 5.94 -5.38
C GLN A 471 23.03 7.01 -5.80
N PHE A 472 22.70 7.11 -7.08
CA PHE A 472 21.60 7.97 -7.52
C PHE A 472 20.28 7.62 -6.83
N LYS A 473 19.91 6.33 -6.78
CA LYS A 473 18.71 5.85 -6.08
C LYS A 473 18.82 6.10 -4.57
N TYR A 474 19.98 5.79 -3.98
CA TYR A 474 20.27 6.01 -2.56
C TYR A 474 20.05 7.47 -2.15
N TYR A 475 20.67 8.45 -2.82
CA TYR A 475 20.54 9.85 -2.43
C TYR A 475 19.10 10.35 -2.53
N ARG A 476 18.36 9.94 -3.57
CA ARG A 476 16.93 10.27 -3.69
C ARG A 476 16.09 9.64 -2.58
N HIS A 477 16.39 8.40 -2.22
CA HIS A 477 15.75 7.71 -1.09
C HIS A 477 16.04 8.42 0.25
N VAL A 478 17.30 8.80 0.51
CA VAL A 478 17.71 9.56 1.71
C VAL A 478 17.00 10.91 1.78
N ALA A 479 16.90 11.62 0.66
CA ALA A 479 16.16 12.89 0.63
C ALA A 479 14.68 12.71 0.96
N ILE A 480 14.04 11.62 0.49
CA ILE A 480 12.66 11.26 0.87
C ILE A 480 12.58 10.96 2.37
N LEU A 481 13.51 10.17 2.93
CA LEU A 481 13.58 9.88 4.36
C LEU A 481 13.68 11.16 5.21
N ILE A 482 14.53 12.11 4.81
CA ILE A 482 14.67 13.40 5.51
C ILE A 482 13.34 14.16 5.52
N VAL A 483 12.66 14.25 4.37
CA VAL A 483 11.38 14.98 4.28
C VAL A 483 10.28 14.27 5.08
N VAL A 484 10.18 12.93 5.00
CA VAL A 484 9.19 12.15 5.78
C VAL A 484 9.47 12.27 7.28
N THR A 485 10.73 12.34 7.70
CA THR A 485 11.12 12.58 9.10
C THR A 485 10.57 13.92 9.59
N TYR A 486 10.69 14.99 8.79
CA TYR A 486 10.06 16.28 9.10
C TYR A 486 8.54 16.17 9.15
N MET A 487 7.92 15.50 8.18
CA MET A 487 6.47 15.27 8.19
C MET A 487 6.00 14.49 9.43
N SER A 488 6.80 13.57 9.97
CA SER A 488 6.45 12.82 11.19
C SER A 488 6.40 13.70 12.43
N ARG A 489 7.31 14.69 12.50
CA ARG A 489 7.43 15.65 13.62
C ARG A 489 6.47 16.83 13.49
N CYS A 490 5.92 17.04 12.29
CA CYS A 490 4.92 18.07 12.03
C CYS A 490 3.63 17.83 12.84
N ARG A 491 3.04 18.91 13.36
CA ARG A 491 1.81 18.86 14.15
C ARG A 491 0.67 18.25 13.34
N ALA A 492 -0.16 17.41 13.96
CA ALA A 492 -1.29 16.75 13.30
C ALA A 492 -2.24 17.74 12.60
N SER A 493 -2.47 18.90 13.22
CA SER A 493 -3.29 19.99 12.65
C SER A 493 -2.78 20.53 11.32
N ARG A 494 -1.46 20.48 11.05
CA ARG A 494 -0.85 20.91 9.79
C ARG A 494 -0.81 19.78 8.77
N ARG A 495 -0.47 18.56 9.19
CA ARG A 495 -0.37 17.38 8.30
C ARG A 495 -1.66 17.04 7.56
N ARG A 496 -2.81 17.48 8.08
CA ARG A 496 -4.14 17.28 7.48
C ARG A 496 -4.45 18.25 6.32
N GLU A 497 -3.65 19.29 6.13
CA GLU A 497 -3.86 20.32 5.11
C GLU A 497 -3.39 19.82 3.72
N LYS A 498 -4.03 20.31 2.66
CA LYS A 498 -3.78 19.85 1.28
C LYS A 498 -2.30 19.94 0.85
N PRO A 499 -1.53 21.00 1.19
CA PRO A 499 -0.10 21.07 0.82
C PRO A 499 0.76 19.96 1.42
N TYR A 500 0.45 19.52 2.64
CA TYR A 500 1.18 18.44 3.31
C TYR A 500 0.77 17.08 2.76
N LEU A 501 -0.54 16.87 2.56
CA LEU A 501 -1.06 15.64 2.00
C LEU A 501 -0.58 15.42 0.56
N THR A 502 -0.52 16.51 -0.24
CA THR A 502 0.00 16.48 -1.62
C THR A 502 1.49 16.17 -1.64
N LEU A 503 2.29 16.83 -0.78
CA LEU A 503 3.71 16.51 -0.64
C LEU A 503 3.90 15.02 -0.31
N GLY A 504 3.12 14.49 0.64
CA GLY A 504 3.15 13.08 0.99
C GLY A 504 2.84 12.16 -0.20
N ALA A 505 1.79 12.47 -0.97
CA ALA A 505 1.41 11.70 -2.13
C ALA A 505 2.51 11.67 -3.21
N ILE A 506 3.13 12.82 -3.52
CA ILE A 506 4.19 12.87 -4.53
C ILE A 506 5.47 12.18 -4.04
N LEU A 507 5.84 12.28 -2.76
CA LEU A 507 7.00 11.55 -2.22
C LEU A 507 6.83 10.04 -2.33
N ILE A 508 5.64 9.52 -2.02
CA ILE A 508 5.35 8.08 -2.18
C ILE A 508 5.35 7.67 -3.66
N TYR A 509 4.85 8.52 -4.56
CA TYR A 509 4.98 8.29 -6.00
C TYR A 509 6.46 8.19 -6.40
N MET A 510 7.29 9.13 -5.98
CA MET A 510 8.73 9.14 -6.30
C MET A 510 9.44 7.91 -5.70
N LEU A 511 9.18 7.57 -4.44
CA LEU A 511 9.73 6.38 -3.79
C LEU A 511 9.40 5.09 -4.56
N ASN A 512 8.14 4.94 -4.97
CA ASN A 512 7.74 3.79 -5.78
C ASN A 512 8.40 3.82 -7.16
N ALA A 513 8.57 5.00 -7.77
CA ALA A 513 9.20 5.16 -9.08
C ALA A 513 10.74 4.95 -9.07
N LEU A 514 11.39 4.98 -7.90
CA LEU A 514 12.80 4.63 -7.74
C LEU A 514 13.04 3.11 -7.87
N HIS A 515 12.11 2.31 -7.33
CA HIS A 515 12.25 0.85 -7.27
C HIS A 515 11.44 0.13 -8.36
N TYR A 516 10.37 0.76 -8.84
CA TYR A 516 9.44 0.18 -9.80
C TYR A 516 9.16 1.14 -10.94
N ARG A 517 8.55 0.62 -12.01
CA ARG A 517 7.94 1.46 -13.03
C ARG A 517 6.99 2.49 -12.39
N PRO A 518 7.10 3.79 -12.76
CA PRO A 518 6.19 4.81 -12.29
C PRO A 518 4.73 4.41 -12.54
N ALA A 519 3.87 4.65 -11.56
CA ALA A 519 2.44 4.45 -11.75
C ALA A 519 1.91 5.44 -12.82
N ARG A 520 0.96 4.99 -13.63
CA ARG A 520 0.29 5.80 -14.66
C ARG A 520 -1.21 5.66 -14.49
N GLY A 521 -1.91 6.76 -14.62
CA GLY A 521 -3.35 6.85 -14.38
C GLY A 521 -3.79 8.30 -14.27
N GLN A 522 -5.09 8.55 -14.39
CA GLN A 522 -5.61 9.91 -14.40
C GLN A 522 -5.26 10.70 -13.13
N ALA A 523 -5.24 10.03 -11.96
CA ALA A 523 -4.87 10.67 -10.70
C ALA A 523 -3.36 10.89 -10.61
N GLU A 524 -2.55 9.88 -10.94
CA GLU A 524 -1.09 9.95 -10.93
C GLU A 524 -0.55 11.01 -11.89
N ASP A 525 -1.08 11.06 -13.12
CA ASP A 525 -0.67 12.03 -14.13
C ASP A 525 -0.99 13.47 -13.66
N LYS A 526 -2.16 13.66 -13.02
CA LYS A 526 -2.52 14.95 -12.39
C LYS A 526 -1.60 15.30 -11.23
N LEU A 527 -1.22 14.34 -10.39
CA LEU A 527 -0.30 14.57 -9.27
C LEU A 527 1.08 15.02 -9.75
N VAL A 528 1.65 14.28 -10.70
CA VAL A 528 2.97 14.57 -11.28
C VAL A 528 2.96 15.93 -11.97
N LEU A 529 1.91 16.23 -12.74
CA LEU A 529 1.72 17.52 -13.42
C LEU A 529 1.53 18.70 -12.46
N CYS A 530 0.78 18.49 -11.37
CA CYS A 530 0.53 19.51 -10.36
C CYS A 530 1.81 19.86 -9.57
N CYS A 531 2.62 18.84 -9.27
CA CYS A 531 3.81 19.00 -8.44
C CYS A 531 5.09 19.30 -9.25
N CYS A 532 5.05 19.30 -10.58
CA CYS A 532 6.25 19.53 -11.40
C CYS A 532 6.66 21.00 -11.47
N GLN A 533 7.94 21.22 -11.75
CA GLN A 533 8.48 22.54 -12.10
C GLN A 533 7.84 23.11 -13.38
N ARG A 534 7.72 24.44 -13.42
CA ARG A 534 7.23 25.20 -14.59
C ARG A 534 8.20 26.31 -15.00
N VAL A 535 8.17 26.69 -16.28
CA VAL A 535 8.98 27.76 -16.90
C VAL A 535 8.13 28.57 -17.87
N ALA A 536 8.54 29.80 -18.19
CA ALA A 536 7.89 30.61 -19.22
C ALA A 536 7.98 29.93 -20.58
N ASP A 537 6.88 29.94 -21.33
CA ASP A 537 6.83 29.44 -22.71
C ASP A 537 7.80 30.27 -23.59
N GLY A 538 8.77 29.61 -24.23
CA GLY A 538 9.81 30.28 -25.04
C GLY A 538 11.20 30.46 -24.39
N SER A 539 11.38 30.15 -23.09
CA SER A 539 12.68 30.20 -22.39
C SER A 539 13.70 29.10 -22.80
N GLY A 540 13.48 28.45 -23.94
CA GLY A 540 14.49 27.62 -24.58
C GLY A 540 15.15 28.44 -25.69
N GLU A 541 16.33 28.98 -25.41
CA GLU A 541 17.19 29.75 -26.33
C GLU A 541 16.75 31.19 -26.61
N SER A 542 16.97 32.09 -25.65
CA SER A 542 17.23 33.50 -25.98
C SER A 542 18.27 34.08 -25.03
N ASP A 543 19.43 34.43 -25.58
CA ASP A 543 20.46 35.22 -24.91
C ASP A 543 19.93 36.62 -24.56
N SER A 544 20.42 37.12 -23.43
CA SER A 544 20.55 38.53 -23.01
C SER A 544 19.31 39.37 -22.71
N ASP A 545 19.32 39.87 -21.46
CA ASP A 545 19.07 41.27 -21.07
C ASP A 545 17.72 41.91 -21.40
N GLU A 546 16.64 41.50 -20.70
CA GLU A 546 15.54 42.43 -20.42
C GLU A 546 15.10 42.35 -18.95
N GLU A 547 14.95 43.54 -18.36
CA GLU A 547 14.79 43.82 -16.94
C GLU A 547 13.50 43.26 -16.32
N ASP A 548 13.60 43.01 -15.01
CA ASP A 548 12.59 42.50 -14.08
C ASP A 548 11.16 43.04 -14.26
N GLU A 549 10.21 42.17 -14.64
CA GLU A 549 8.80 42.29 -14.26
C GLU A 549 8.37 41.07 -13.40
N PRO A 550 8.09 41.24 -12.09
CA PRO A 550 7.90 40.12 -11.16
C PRO A 550 6.52 39.44 -11.23
N ASN A 551 5.69 39.69 -12.24
CA ASN A 551 4.30 39.20 -12.29
C ASN A 551 3.82 38.81 -13.70
N GLN A 552 4.52 37.92 -14.40
CA GLN A 552 3.92 37.27 -15.57
C GLN A 552 2.71 36.40 -15.13
N PRO A 553 1.53 36.55 -15.77
CA PRO A 553 0.35 35.76 -15.44
C PRO A 553 0.63 34.26 -15.66
N ARG A 554 0.28 33.43 -14.67
CA ARG A 554 0.49 31.96 -14.65
C ARG A 554 0.00 31.22 -15.90
N SER A 555 -0.87 31.82 -16.70
CA SER A 555 -1.34 31.30 -17.98
C SER A 555 -0.23 31.08 -19.01
N LEU A 556 0.99 31.63 -18.79
CA LEU A 556 2.14 31.49 -19.69
C LEU A 556 3.18 30.45 -19.22
N LEU A 557 3.00 29.81 -18.05
CA LEU A 557 3.98 28.87 -17.50
C LEU A 557 3.70 27.41 -17.92
N VAL A 558 4.60 26.83 -18.70
CA VAL A 558 4.51 25.46 -19.19
C VAL A 558 5.17 24.45 -18.23
N PRO A 559 4.59 23.25 -18.04
CA PRO A 559 5.17 22.21 -17.20
C PRO A 559 6.39 21.56 -17.87
N ILE A 560 7.45 21.35 -17.07
CA ILE A 560 8.67 20.66 -17.51
C ILE A 560 8.47 19.15 -17.54
N LEU A 561 7.87 18.57 -16.49
CA LEU A 561 7.77 17.11 -16.31
C LEU A 561 9.15 16.43 -16.49
N TYR A 562 9.26 15.53 -17.47
CA TYR A 562 10.49 14.80 -17.81
C TYR A 562 11.25 15.45 -18.98
N LYS A 563 10.82 16.62 -19.50
CA LYS A 563 11.41 17.25 -20.70
C LYS A 563 12.91 17.52 -20.56
N LYS A 564 13.40 17.72 -19.33
CA LYS A 564 14.80 17.98 -18.96
C LYS A 564 15.50 16.74 -18.38
N GLY A 565 15.13 15.55 -18.86
CA GLY A 565 15.81 14.28 -18.56
C GLY A 565 15.45 13.60 -17.24
N ILE A 566 15.03 14.35 -16.22
CA ILE A 566 14.65 13.82 -14.90
C ILE A 566 13.42 14.53 -14.35
N TYR A 567 12.59 13.82 -13.58
CA TYR A 567 11.48 14.44 -12.85
C TYR A 567 11.92 15.06 -11.52
N ASN A 568 11.55 16.33 -11.35
CA ASN A 568 11.79 17.13 -10.14
C ASN A 568 10.47 17.78 -9.65
N ILE A 569 10.30 17.84 -8.33
CA ILE A 569 9.22 18.59 -7.68
C ILE A 569 9.51 20.10 -7.81
N ALA A 570 8.47 20.92 -7.94
CA ALA A 570 8.58 22.38 -8.06
C ALA A 570 9.39 23.03 -6.92
N GLY A 571 9.18 22.57 -5.68
CA GLY A 571 9.92 23.01 -4.50
C GLY A 571 9.37 22.40 -3.22
N ILE A 572 10.23 22.23 -2.21
CA ILE A 572 9.83 21.76 -0.87
C ILE A 572 10.20 22.85 0.15
N ILE A 573 9.21 23.31 0.90
CA ILE A 573 9.39 24.29 1.97
C ILE A 573 9.58 23.53 3.27
N MET A 574 10.76 23.65 3.87
CA MET A 574 11.08 23.06 5.17
C MET A 574 11.45 24.13 6.19
N ARG A 575 10.72 24.24 7.30
CA ARG A 575 10.97 25.20 8.39
C ARG A 575 10.51 24.63 9.74
N HIS A 576 11.31 24.80 10.80
CA HIS A 576 10.96 24.48 12.19
C HIS A 576 10.25 23.11 12.41
N GLY A 577 10.69 22.06 11.72
CA GLY A 577 10.08 20.72 11.85
C GLY A 577 8.87 20.47 10.94
N ASP A 578 8.53 21.39 10.05
CA ASP A 578 7.51 21.22 9.01
C ASP A 578 8.13 21.00 7.63
N ALA A 579 7.45 20.22 6.80
CA ALA A 579 7.72 20.09 5.37
C ALA A 579 6.41 20.10 4.58
N ARG A 580 6.29 20.99 3.58
CA ARG A 580 5.13 21.08 2.69
C ARG A 580 5.53 21.47 1.27
N ILE A 581 4.65 21.19 0.31
CA ILE A 581 4.73 21.77 -1.01
C ILE A 581 4.12 23.19 -1.01
N HIS A 582 4.29 23.92 -2.11
CA HIS A 582 3.66 25.22 -2.29
C HIS A 582 2.14 25.10 -2.35
N VAL A 583 1.43 26.12 -1.87
CA VAL A 583 -0.03 26.10 -1.73
C VAL A 583 -0.79 26.04 -3.05
N PHE A 584 -0.17 26.45 -4.15
CA PHE A 584 -0.76 26.43 -5.49
C PHE A 584 -0.39 25.17 -6.28
N THR A 585 0.40 24.27 -5.70
CA THR A 585 0.78 22.99 -6.30
C THR A 585 0.10 21.83 -5.58
N THR A 586 -1.14 22.04 -5.13
CA THR A 586 -1.96 21.03 -4.45
C THR A 586 -2.96 20.37 -5.40
N VAL A 587 -3.14 19.05 -5.26
CA VAL A 587 -4.16 18.31 -6.02
C VAL A 587 -5.54 18.43 -5.38
N SER A 588 -6.57 18.04 -6.12
CA SER A 588 -7.96 18.05 -5.65
C SER A 588 -8.22 17.04 -4.53
N ASP A 589 -9.26 17.29 -3.75
CA ASP A 589 -9.71 16.45 -2.63
C ASP A 589 -10.01 15.02 -3.06
N HIS A 590 -10.61 14.87 -4.25
CA HIS A 590 -10.88 13.57 -4.86
C HIS A 590 -9.57 12.80 -5.14
N SER A 591 -8.53 13.49 -5.64
CA SER A 591 -7.23 12.88 -5.90
C SER A 591 -6.54 12.47 -4.60
N LEU A 592 -6.60 13.31 -3.55
CA LEU A 592 -6.08 12.96 -2.22
C LEU A 592 -6.80 11.73 -1.65
N SER A 593 -8.13 11.69 -1.74
CA SER A 593 -8.95 10.56 -1.30
C SER A 593 -8.51 9.26 -1.97
N PHE A 594 -8.28 9.29 -3.29
CA PHE A 594 -7.75 8.16 -4.05
C PHE A 594 -6.36 7.70 -3.55
N PHE A 595 -5.40 8.62 -3.40
CA PHE A 595 -4.02 8.25 -3.00
C PHE A 595 -3.92 7.72 -1.58
N TYR A 596 -4.70 8.28 -0.65
CA TYR A 596 -4.77 7.83 0.74
C TYR A 596 -5.71 6.65 0.92
N ASN A 597 -6.40 6.19 -0.13
CA ASN A 597 -7.35 5.08 -0.07
C ASN A 597 -8.45 5.32 1.00
N GLU A 598 -8.96 6.54 1.02
CA GLU A 598 -10.01 7.01 1.94
C GLU A 598 -11.19 7.56 1.13
N PRO A 599 -12.43 7.52 1.64
CA PRO A 599 -13.59 7.91 0.85
C PRO A 599 -13.70 9.43 0.63
N SER A 600 -13.04 10.25 1.47
CA SER A 600 -13.03 11.71 1.34
C SER A 600 -11.81 12.35 2.00
N LEU A 601 -11.51 13.61 1.65
CA LEU A 601 -10.48 14.40 2.33
C LEU A 601 -10.79 14.52 3.83
N THR A 602 -12.05 14.69 4.19
CA THR A 602 -12.50 14.72 5.59
C THR A 602 -12.15 13.42 6.34
N SER A 603 -12.26 12.27 5.67
CA SER A 603 -11.88 10.98 6.24
C SER A 603 -10.38 10.92 6.54
N ILE A 604 -9.56 11.43 5.62
CA ILE A 604 -8.11 11.58 5.82
C ILE A 604 -7.84 12.50 7.03
N GLN A 605 -8.50 13.66 7.08
CA GLN A 605 -8.34 14.64 8.15
C GLN A 605 -8.76 14.11 9.52
N ALA A 606 -9.68 13.14 9.57
CA ALA A 606 -10.12 12.51 10.80
C ALA A 606 -9.03 11.69 11.50
N TYR A 607 -8.07 11.14 10.74
CA TYR A 607 -6.88 10.50 11.32
C TYR A 607 -5.99 11.48 12.08
N PHE A 608 -6.11 12.78 11.78
CA PHE A 608 -5.35 13.88 12.40
C PHE A 608 -6.18 14.68 13.41
N GLY A 609 -7.34 14.16 13.84
CA GLY A 609 -8.14 14.76 14.93
C GLY A 609 -9.35 15.60 14.51
N VAL A 610 -9.74 15.66 13.22
CA VAL A 610 -10.96 16.41 12.76
C VAL A 610 -12.21 15.53 12.72
N HIS A 611 -13.35 16.05 13.15
CA HIS A 611 -14.65 15.36 13.02
C HIS A 611 -15.16 15.40 11.60
N HIS A 612 -15.57 14.24 11.07
CA HIS A 612 -16.96 14.06 10.65
C HIS A 612 -17.33 12.58 10.73
N GLN A 613 -18.61 12.35 11.00
CA GLN A 613 -19.23 11.05 11.22
C GLN A 613 -19.12 10.18 9.96
N ILE A 614 -18.48 9.02 10.06
CA ILE A 614 -18.68 7.94 9.08
C ILE A 614 -19.35 6.78 9.81
N ALA A 615 -20.66 6.71 9.66
CA ALA A 615 -21.47 5.60 10.14
C ALA A 615 -21.24 4.40 9.20
N GLY A 616 -20.28 3.53 9.57
CA GLY A 616 -20.25 2.17 9.03
C GLY A 616 -21.41 1.36 9.61
N THR A 617 -22.47 1.17 8.82
CA THR A 617 -23.60 0.29 9.15
C THR A 617 -23.23 -1.17 8.86
N THR A 618 -22.57 -1.83 9.81
CA THR A 618 -22.62 -3.29 9.89
C THR A 618 -23.96 -3.69 10.53
N THR A 619 -24.80 -4.42 9.81
CA THR A 619 -25.99 -5.08 10.36
C THR A 619 -25.58 -5.99 11.52
N ARG A 620 -26.17 -5.75 12.69
CA ARG A 620 -25.86 -6.50 13.92
C ARG A 620 -26.85 -7.64 14.07
N ILE A 621 -26.37 -8.81 14.50
CA ILE A 621 -27.22 -9.97 14.83
C ILE A 621 -28.07 -9.69 16.07
N ASN A 622 -27.57 -8.91 17.04
CA ASN A 622 -28.33 -8.48 18.21
C ASN A 622 -28.38 -6.93 18.29
N PRO A 623 -29.56 -6.29 18.28
CA PRO A 623 -29.72 -4.84 18.33
C PRO A 623 -29.26 -4.23 19.66
N ASN A 624 -29.33 -4.96 20.77
CA ASN A 624 -28.97 -4.51 22.13
C ASN A 624 -27.47 -4.62 22.43
N ARG A 625 -26.64 -4.86 21.40
CA ARG A 625 -25.19 -4.91 21.51
C ARG A 625 -24.58 -3.52 21.32
N ASN A 626 -23.75 -3.09 22.27
CA ASN A 626 -23.06 -1.79 22.19
C ASN A 626 -21.98 -1.84 21.08
N PRO A 627 -21.89 -0.86 20.16
CA PRO A 627 -20.88 -0.84 19.09
C PRO A 627 -19.49 -0.42 19.61
N ASN A 628 -18.98 -1.14 20.62
CA ASN A 628 -17.70 -0.85 21.25
C ASN A 628 -16.49 -1.03 20.30
N LYS A 629 -16.66 -1.76 19.20
CA LYS A 629 -15.68 -1.89 18.09
C LYS A 629 -15.58 -0.66 17.18
N ARG A 630 -16.38 0.40 17.37
CA ARG A 630 -16.21 1.66 16.62
C ARG A 630 -14.78 2.18 16.76
N VAL A 631 -14.22 2.65 15.66
CA VAL A 631 -12.83 3.13 15.59
C VAL A 631 -12.61 4.37 16.47
N ARG A 632 -13.63 5.24 16.62
CA ARG A 632 -13.56 6.42 17.51
C ARG A 632 -14.94 6.77 18.09
N THR A 633 -14.99 7.41 19.26
CA THR A 633 -16.21 7.99 19.86
C THR A 633 -16.54 9.35 19.25
N HIS A 634 -17.78 9.83 19.43
CA HIS A 634 -18.25 11.10 18.88
C HIS A 634 -17.89 12.25 19.82
N GLU A 635 -17.27 13.32 19.30
CA GLU A 635 -16.96 14.52 20.09
C GLU A 635 -18.22 15.36 20.33
N ILE A 636 -18.29 15.96 21.52
CA ILE A 636 -19.28 16.94 21.95
C ILE A 636 -18.82 18.31 21.47
N GLN A 637 -19.73 19.21 21.08
CA GLN A 637 -19.39 20.62 20.97
C GLN A 637 -19.66 21.29 22.31
N LEU A 638 -18.78 22.20 22.70
CA LEU A 638 -18.89 22.83 23.99
C LEU A 638 -20.21 23.63 24.13
N ASP A 639 -20.68 24.23 23.03
CA ASP A 639 -21.99 24.92 22.95
C ASP A 639 -23.20 24.01 23.17
N ASP A 640 -23.04 22.69 22.98
CA ASP A 640 -24.08 21.70 23.27
C ASP A 640 -24.19 21.39 24.78
N VAL A 641 -23.22 21.84 25.58
CA VAL A 641 -23.21 21.63 27.04
C VAL A 641 -24.06 22.73 27.70
N PRO A 642 -25.15 22.38 28.41
CA PRO A 642 -26.00 23.36 29.09
C PRO A 642 -25.20 24.22 30.06
N ALA A 643 -25.52 25.52 30.13
CA ALA A 643 -24.76 26.51 30.90
C ALA A 643 -24.64 26.14 32.39
N GLU A 644 -25.67 25.53 32.97
CA GLU A 644 -25.71 25.06 34.35
C GLU A 644 -24.80 23.84 34.63
N GLN A 645 -24.35 23.15 33.58
CA GLN A 645 -23.43 22.02 33.67
C GLN A 645 -21.97 22.41 33.38
N ARG A 646 -21.73 23.64 32.91
CA ARG A 646 -20.40 24.16 32.60
C ARG A 646 -19.50 24.16 33.84
N VAL A 647 -18.24 23.80 33.65
CA VAL A 647 -17.22 23.72 34.69
C VAL A 647 -16.07 24.67 34.35
N ASP A 648 -15.98 25.75 35.13
CA ASP A 648 -14.84 26.64 35.08
C ASP A 648 -13.67 26.07 35.91
N PHE A 649 -12.56 25.75 35.24
CA PHE A 649 -11.33 25.27 35.88
C PHE A 649 -10.38 26.41 36.29
N ARG A 650 -10.70 27.67 35.93
CA ARG A 650 -9.94 28.88 36.24
C ARG A 650 -8.47 28.78 35.85
N LEU A 651 -8.18 28.11 34.75
CA LEU A 651 -6.80 27.85 34.33
C LEU A 651 -6.09 29.13 33.87
N ALA A 652 -6.80 30.02 33.18
CA ALA A 652 -6.28 31.32 32.79
C ALA A 652 -5.92 32.19 34.02
N GLU A 653 -6.77 32.20 35.06
CA GLU A 653 -6.50 32.91 36.33
C GLU A 653 -5.27 32.34 37.06
N ARG A 654 -4.95 31.07 36.83
CA ARG A 654 -3.77 30.38 37.38
C ARG A 654 -2.51 30.57 36.53
N GLY A 655 -2.55 31.44 35.52
CA GLY A 655 -1.42 31.73 34.63
C GLY A 655 -1.11 30.62 33.62
N VAL A 656 -2.03 29.66 33.42
CA VAL A 656 -1.85 28.59 32.43
C VAL A 656 -2.09 29.17 31.04
N VAL A 657 -1.06 29.11 30.21
CA VAL A 657 -1.10 29.52 28.80
C VAL A 657 -0.75 28.32 27.93
N VAL A 658 -1.49 28.11 26.85
CA VAL A 658 -1.09 27.23 25.75
C VAL A 658 -0.50 28.14 24.68
N GLU A 659 0.77 27.93 24.32
CA GLU A 659 1.40 28.71 23.27
C GLU A 659 0.58 28.58 21.98
N ALA A 660 0.12 29.71 21.44
CA ALA A 660 -0.52 29.73 20.14
C ALA A 660 0.46 29.13 19.11
N PRO A 661 -0.03 28.31 18.15
CA PRO A 661 0.84 27.81 17.11
C PRO A 661 1.51 28.99 16.40
N PRO A 662 2.85 28.97 16.19
CA PRO A 662 3.52 30.07 15.53
C PRO A 662 2.85 30.32 14.18
N PRO A 663 2.66 31.59 13.78
CA PRO A 663 1.96 31.94 12.55
C PRO A 663 2.60 31.22 11.36
N ARG A 664 1.75 30.85 10.38
CA ARG A 664 2.22 30.30 9.11
C ARG A 664 3.16 31.34 8.49
N ARG A 665 4.38 30.93 8.13
CA ARG A 665 5.38 31.80 7.49
C ARG A 665 5.96 31.10 6.29
N GLY A 666 6.20 31.86 5.25
CA GLY A 666 6.76 31.37 4.00
C GLY A 666 6.47 32.39 2.91
N PRO A 667 7.38 32.59 1.95
CA PRO A 667 7.20 33.59 0.89
C PRO A 667 5.84 33.51 0.19
N ASP A 668 5.29 32.30 0.07
CA ASP A 668 4.00 32.02 -0.54
C ASP A 668 2.78 32.35 0.32
N ILE A 669 2.93 32.33 1.65
CA ILE A 669 1.89 32.74 2.61
C ILE A 669 1.98 34.24 2.87
N ASP A 670 3.20 34.77 2.93
CA ASP A 670 3.47 36.19 3.15
C ASP A 670 2.88 36.98 1.97
N ALA A 671 3.11 36.55 0.71
CA ALA A 671 2.51 37.16 -0.47
C ALA A 671 0.97 37.06 -0.53
N LEU A 672 0.38 35.98 0.00
CA LEU A 672 -1.08 35.83 0.05
C LEU A 672 -1.73 36.82 1.03
N THR A 673 -1.02 37.15 2.10
CA THR A 673 -1.47 38.13 3.11
C THR A 673 -1.54 39.53 2.51
N ASP A 674 -0.66 39.84 1.55
CA ASP A 674 -0.66 41.11 0.81
C ASP A 674 -1.70 41.17 -0.31
N MET A 675 -2.28 40.03 -0.73
CA MET A 675 -3.20 39.91 -1.86
C MET A 675 -4.68 39.70 -1.49
N ASP A 676 -5.04 39.75 -0.20
CA ASP A 676 -6.42 39.54 0.32
C ASP A 676 -7.12 38.27 -0.23
N VAL A 677 -6.36 37.19 -0.46
CA VAL A 677 -6.89 35.95 -1.02
C VAL A 677 -7.53 35.08 0.07
N ASP A 678 -8.71 34.54 -0.21
CA ASP A 678 -9.40 33.60 0.67
C ASP A 678 -8.58 32.31 0.89
N MET A 679 -8.03 32.19 2.09
CA MET A 679 -7.20 31.07 2.53
C MET A 679 -7.98 29.75 2.61
N GLU A 680 -9.30 29.80 2.83
CA GLU A 680 -10.16 28.61 2.89
C GLU A 680 -10.26 27.93 1.52
N LEU A 681 -10.31 28.73 0.45
CA LEU A 681 -10.32 28.25 -0.93
C LEU A 681 -9.04 27.49 -1.32
N LEU A 682 -7.90 27.86 -0.71
CA LEU A 682 -6.61 27.20 -0.87
C LEU A 682 -6.44 25.96 0.03
N GLY A 683 -7.51 25.57 0.74
CA GLY A 683 -7.52 24.39 1.60
C GLY A 683 -6.84 24.61 2.95
N PHE A 684 -6.67 25.87 3.37
CA PHE A 684 -6.29 26.19 4.73
C PHE A 684 -7.52 26.35 5.60
N VAL A 685 -7.62 25.57 6.67
CA VAL A 685 -8.61 25.83 7.71
C VAL A 685 -8.18 27.14 8.41
N PRO A 686 -9.08 28.14 8.58
CA PRO A 686 -8.82 29.28 9.46
C PRO A 686 -8.28 28.75 10.78
N ASN A 687 -7.28 29.41 11.38
CA ASN A 687 -6.92 29.08 12.76
C ASN A 687 -8.23 29.18 13.55
N PRO A 688 -8.78 28.08 14.10
CA PRO A 688 -9.96 28.21 14.93
C PRO A 688 -9.62 29.25 15.98
N GLN A 689 -10.54 30.20 16.23
CA GLN A 689 -10.45 31.13 17.35
C GLN A 689 -9.88 30.34 18.53
N PRO A 690 -8.76 30.76 19.14
CA PRO A 690 -8.06 29.93 20.11
C PRO A 690 -9.03 29.63 21.25
N ILE A 691 -9.60 28.42 21.22
CA ILE A 691 -10.44 27.89 22.29
C ILE A 691 -9.59 28.03 23.54
N SER A 692 -10.12 28.72 24.56
CA SER A 692 -9.32 29.00 25.74
C SER A 692 -8.86 27.68 26.35
N VAL A 693 -7.70 27.70 27.04
CA VAL A 693 -7.23 26.50 27.73
C VAL A 693 -8.28 25.94 28.69
N ASN A 694 -9.12 26.81 29.24
CA ASN A 694 -10.23 26.46 30.12
C ASN A 694 -11.30 25.67 29.35
N ASP A 695 -11.75 26.19 28.21
CA ASP A 695 -12.74 25.56 27.35
C ASP A 695 -12.26 24.20 26.82
N ARG A 696 -10.97 24.07 26.50
CA ARG A 696 -10.38 22.78 26.08
C ARG A 696 -10.43 21.73 27.19
N VAL A 697 -10.10 22.13 28.42
CA VAL A 697 -10.13 21.22 29.59
C VAL A 697 -11.55 20.88 29.98
N GLU A 698 -12.44 21.85 29.90
CA GLU A 698 -13.89 21.67 30.08
C GLU A 698 -14.44 20.66 29.07
N LEU A 699 -14.14 20.82 27.79
CA LEU A 699 -14.58 19.89 26.76
C LEU A 699 -14.05 18.47 26.99
N ILE A 700 -12.78 18.32 27.38
CA ILE A 700 -12.21 17.01 27.78
C ILE A 700 -13.01 16.40 28.94
N TRP A 701 -13.37 17.22 29.93
CA TRP A 701 -14.11 16.77 31.10
C TRP A 701 -15.54 16.33 30.77
N HIS A 702 -16.23 17.03 29.87
CA HIS A 702 -17.56 16.63 29.41
C HIS A 702 -17.54 15.42 28.45
N GLN A 703 -16.49 15.30 27.64
CA GLN A 703 -16.31 14.16 26.73
C GLN A 703 -16.00 12.86 27.47
N PHE A 704 -15.31 12.95 28.62
CA PHE A 704 -14.87 11.82 29.44
C PHE A 704 -15.98 10.76 29.70
N PRO A 705 -17.13 11.09 30.33
CA PRO A 705 -18.17 10.11 30.63
C PRO A 705 -18.76 9.43 29.39
N ARG A 706 -19.05 10.21 28.34
CA ARG A 706 -19.57 9.70 27.07
C ARG A 706 -18.64 8.67 26.45
N ASP A 707 -17.35 8.94 26.47
CA ASP A 707 -16.34 8.06 25.89
C ASP A 707 -16.18 6.75 26.66
N ILE A 708 -16.16 6.83 27.98
CA ILE A 708 -15.99 5.65 28.83
C ILE A 708 -17.17 4.68 28.66
N ILE A 709 -18.40 5.21 28.71
CA ILE A 709 -19.63 4.43 28.61
C ILE A 709 -19.85 3.90 27.18
N SER A 710 -19.53 4.69 26.14
CA SER A 710 -19.59 4.24 24.74
C SER A 710 -18.66 3.06 24.44
N LYS A 711 -17.63 2.86 25.26
CA LYS A 711 -16.70 1.72 25.16
C LYS A 711 -17.02 0.56 26.11
N GLY A 712 -18.22 0.55 26.68
CA GLY A 712 -18.72 -0.52 27.54
C GLY A 712 -18.55 -1.92 26.92
N PRO A 713 -18.25 -2.93 27.73
CA PRO A 713 -18.05 -4.29 27.23
C PRO A 713 -19.37 -4.96 26.83
N ASN A 714 -19.28 -5.89 25.89
CA ASN A 714 -20.38 -6.80 25.53
C ASN A 714 -20.11 -8.18 26.12
N GLU A 715 -21.17 -8.97 26.30
CA GLU A 715 -21.03 -10.39 26.64
C GLU A 715 -20.30 -11.16 25.52
N ARG A 716 -19.68 -12.29 25.89
CA ARG A 716 -18.95 -13.14 24.93
C ARG A 716 -19.94 -13.89 24.03
N GLY A 717 -19.77 -13.74 22.71
CA GLY A 717 -20.63 -14.33 21.68
C GLY A 717 -21.32 -13.26 20.83
N GLU A 718 -21.58 -13.52 19.54
CA GLU A 718 -22.13 -12.51 18.62
C GLU A 718 -23.61 -12.17 18.88
N SER A 719 -24.37 -13.13 19.39
CA SER A 719 -25.79 -13.02 19.71
C SER A 719 -26.11 -12.48 21.11
N LYS A 720 -25.10 -12.27 21.96
CA LYS A 720 -25.30 -11.83 23.35
C LYS A 720 -25.30 -10.30 23.50
N PRO A 721 -26.06 -9.74 24.45
CA PRO A 721 -26.26 -8.30 24.60
C PRO A 721 -25.05 -7.59 25.25
N SER A 722 -25.17 -6.27 25.41
CA SER A 722 -24.26 -5.45 26.21
C SER A 722 -24.37 -5.76 27.70
N TYR A 723 -23.29 -5.56 28.48
CA TYR A 723 -23.41 -5.54 29.94
C TYR A 723 -24.06 -4.26 30.48
N LEU A 724 -24.18 -3.23 29.62
CA LEU A 724 -24.90 -2.01 29.91
C LEU A 724 -26.37 -2.15 29.48
N CYS A 725 -27.31 -1.75 30.35
CA CYS A 725 -28.74 -1.70 30.03
C CYS A 725 -29.19 -0.33 29.49
N MET A 726 -28.25 0.59 29.24
CA MET A 726 -28.52 1.92 28.69
C MET A 726 -28.87 1.84 27.19
N SER A 727 -29.85 2.64 26.77
CA SER A 727 -30.15 2.83 25.35
C SER A 727 -29.01 3.55 24.61
N GLY A 728 -28.98 3.45 23.28
CA GLY A 728 -27.97 4.15 22.47
C GLY A 728 -27.97 5.67 22.72
N GLU A 729 -29.15 6.26 22.89
CA GLU A 729 -29.32 7.69 23.21
C GLU A 729 -28.80 8.02 24.60
N ALA A 730 -29.13 7.21 25.62
CA ALA A 730 -28.64 7.40 26.98
C ALA A 730 -27.10 7.28 27.06
N ILE A 731 -26.49 6.42 26.25
CA ILE A 731 -25.02 6.33 26.13
C ILE A 731 -24.44 7.61 25.52
N GLN A 732 -25.09 8.19 24.51
CA GLN A 732 -24.62 9.44 23.89
C GLN A 732 -24.81 10.66 24.80
N ALA A 733 -25.83 10.65 25.65
CA ALA A 733 -26.14 11.70 26.61
C ALA A 733 -25.43 11.51 27.98
N ALA A 734 -24.54 10.53 28.12
CA ALA A 734 -23.91 10.22 29.40
C ALA A 734 -23.03 11.39 29.90
N THR A 735 -23.35 11.89 31.11
CA THR A 735 -22.61 12.96 31.79
C THR A 735 -21.86 12.43 33.03
N ILE A 736 -21.11 13.30 33.70
CA ILE A 736 -20.38 12.96 34.94
C ILE A 736 -21.31 12.42 36.05
N ALA A 737 -22.60 12.76 36.01
CA ALA A 737 -23.60 12.29 36.97
C ALA A 737 -23.64 10.74 37.04
N ILE A 738 -23.36 10.04 35.93
CA ILE A 738 -23.36 8.58 35.90
C ILE A 738 -22.33 7.97 36.86
N PHE A 739 -21.21 8.64 37.08
CA PHE A 739 -20.15 8.21 38.00
C PHE A 739 -20.37 8.67 39.44
N ASN A 740 -21.47 9.38 39.72
CA ASN A 740 -21.84 9.89 41.04
C ASN A 740 -23.10 9.23 41.63
N THR A 741 -23.78 8.35 40.89
CA THR A 741 -24.92 7.58 41.40
C THR A 741 -24.50 6.25 42.04
N ARG A 742 -25.22 5.84 43.09
CA ARG A 742 -25.18 4.48 43.67
C ARG A 742 -26.20 3.55 43.05
N ASP A 743 -27.24 4.13 42.44
CA ASP A 743 -28.26 3.38 41.72
C ASP A 743 -27.74 3.07 40.33
N MET A 744 -27.39 1.79 40.13
CA MET A 744 -26.84 1.26 38.88
C MET A 744 -27.86 0.42 38.12
N ARG A 745 -29.13 0.40 38.56
CA ARG A 745 -30.22 -0.37 37.95
C ARG A 745 -30.43 -0.05 36.48
N ASP A 746 -30.12 1.17 36.06
CA ASP A 746 -30.26 1.63 34.68
C ASP A 746 -28.92 1.70 33.93
N ILE A 747 -27.82 1.30 34.57
CA ILE A 747 -26.47 1.34 34.00
C ILE A 747 -26.00 -0.07 33.63
N PHE A 748 -26.10 -1.03 34.55
CA PHE A 748 -25.55 -2.37 34.38
C PHE A 748 -26.61 -3.46 34.49
N VAL A 749 -26.44 -4.51 33.70
CA VAL A 749 -27.09 -5.80 33.90
C VAL A 749 -26.30 -6.61 34.93
N ARG A 750 -24.97 -6.64 34.85
CA ARG A 750 -24.13 -7.34 35.84
C ARG A 750 -22.88 -6.54 36.08
N VAL A 751 -22.38 -6.55 37.31
CA VAL A 751 -21.16 -5.84 37.64
C VAL A 751 -20.41 -6.50 38.79
N GLN A 752 -19.09 -6.39 38.75
CA GLN A 752 -18.20 -6.72 39.86
C GLN A 752 -17.71 -5.41 40.46
N TRP A 753 -17.87 -5.21 41.77
CA TRP A 753 -17.46 -3.96 42.41
C TRP A 753 -16.56 -4.20 43.62
N ARG A 754 -15.72 -3.22 43.94
CA ARG A 754 -14.97 -3.16 45.20
C ARG A 754 -14.67 -1.70 45.58
N GLN A 755 -14.35 -1.48 46.85
CA GLN A 755 -13.73 -0.24 47.29
C GLN A 755 -12.24 -0.25 46.87
N ALA A 756 -11.77 0.81 46.20
CA ALA A 756 -10.35 0.97 45.94
C ALA A 756 -9.62 1.50 47.18
N ASP A 757 -8.32 1.19 47.31
CA ASP A 757 -7.43 1.94 48.21
C ASP A 757 -6.96 3.24 47.54
N THR A 758 -6.43 4.15 48.35
CA THR A 758 -5.95 5.47 47.88
C THR A 758 -4.90 5.35 46.79
N LYS A 759 -4.01 4.36 46.90
CA LYS A 759 -2.94 4.11 45.92
C LYS A 759 -3.50 3.69 44.56
N THR A 760 -4.46 2.77 44.55
CA THR A 760 -5.15 2.31 43.35
C THR A 760 -5.90 3.45 42.68
N TRP A 761 -6.56 4.31 43.46
CA TRP A 761 -7.28 5.45 42.93
C TRP A 761 -6.35 6.50 42.31
N ASP A 762 -5.30 6.89 43.03
CA ASP A 762 -4.42 8.00 42.65
C ASP A 762 -3.31 7.60 41.67
N GLU A 763 -2.60 6.52 41.95
CA GLU A 763 -1.42 6.13 41.18
C GLU A 763 -1.77 5.23 40.01
N THR A 764 -2.89 4.50 40.09
CA THR A 764 -3.28 3.55 39.03
C THR A 764 -4.40 4.09 38.15
N LEU A 765 -5.59 4.38 38.70
CA LEU A 765 -6.74 4.78 37.89
C LEU A 765 -6.55 6.16 37.29
N PHE A 766 -6.25 7.16 38.13
CA PHE A 766 -6.11 8.53 37.64
C PHE A 766 -5.04 8.63 36.55
N ARG A 767 -3.85 8.04 36.76
CA ARG A 767 -2.77 8.05 35.77
C ARG A 767 -3.08 7.27 34.48
N ARG A 768 -4.02 6.33 34.50
CA ARG A 768 -4.48 5.63 33.28
C ARG A 768 -5.49 6.46 32.49
N TYR A 769 -6.40 7.11 33.19
CA TYR A 769 -7.43 7.97 32.59
C TYR A 769 -6.87 9.31 32.11
N PHE A 770 -5.98 9.92 32.90
CA PHE A 770 -5.34 11.21 32.65
C PHE A 770 -3.82 11.07 32.82
N PRO A 771 -3.14 10.41 31.87
CA PRO A 771 -1.69 10.19 31.95
C PRO A 771 -0.90 11.51 31.87
N PRO A 772 0.24 11.61 32.58
CA PRO A 772 1.17 12.73 32.41
C PRO A 772 1.85 12.69 31.03
N ALA A 773 2.48 13.80 30.63
CA ALA A 773 3.10 13.96 29.31
C ALA A 773 4.08 12.83 28.96
N ASP A 774 4.93 12.47 29.93
CA ASP A 774 6.03 11.52 29.85
C ASP A 774 5.63 10.05 30.05
N ALA A 775 4.34 9.76 30.28
CA ALA A 775 3.89 8.39 30.52
C ALA A 775 4.20 7.47 29.32
N GLN A 776 4.91 6.36 29.59
CA GLN A 776 5.10 5.28 28.62
C GLN A 776 3.79 4.51 28.43
N ILE A 777 3.24 4.56 27.22
CA ILE A 777 1.96 3.91 26.89
C ILE A 777 2.24 2.50 26.37
N PRO A 778 1.64 1.45 26.96
CA PRO A 778 1.76 0.09 26.44
C PRO A 778 1.31 -0.02 24.97
N THR A 779 2.03 -0.81 24.16
CA THR A 779 1.74 -1.01 22.74
C THR A 779 0.36 -1.63 22.48
N LYS A 780 -0.22 -2.34 23.45
CA LYS A 780 -1.54 -3.00 23.36
C LYS A 780 -2.56 -2.36 24.31
N PHE A 781 -2.87 -1.08 24.11
CA PHE A 781 -3.83 -0.33 24.93
C PHE A 781 -5.24 -0.35 24.30
N GLN A 782 -6.10 -1.26 24.74
CA GLN A 782 -7.44 -1.47 24.19
C GLN A 782 -8.42 -0.36 24.60
N ASN A 783 -9.18 0.15 23.63
CA ASN A 783 -10.26 1.14 23.73
C ASN A 783 -9.88 2.60 24.03
N PHE A 784 -8.84 2.89 24.84
CA PHE A 784 -8.45 4.27 25.17
C PHE A 784 -8.04 5.10 23.95
N ARG A 785 -7.29 4.52 23.02
CA ARG A 785 -6.89 5.19 21.76
C ARG A 785 -8.08 5.59 20.88
N ASN A 786 -9.26 5.01 21.14
CA ASN A 786 -10.48 5.29 20.40
C ASN A 786 -11.39 6.30 21.13
N CYS A 787 -10.98 6.79 22.30
CA CYS A 787 -11.68 7.81 23.08
C CYS A 787 -11.12 9.20 22.71
N VAL A 788 -12.01 10.10 22.30
CA VAL A 788 -11.73 11.51 21.98
C VAL A 788 -11.14 12.26 23.18
N TYR A 789 -11.72 12.15 24.38
CA TYR A 789 -11.24 12.90 25.56
C TYR A 789 -9.77 12.58 25.85
N TRP A 790 -9.39 11.31 25.66
CA TRP A 790 -8.07 10.81 25.98
C TRP A 790 -7.02 11.32 24.98
N GLN A 791 -7.36 11.37 23.69
CA GLN A 791 -6.52 11.96 22.65
C GLN A 791 -6.34 13.47 22.89
N ASN A 792 -7.45 14.18 23.16
CA ASN A 792 -7.44 15.63 23.39
C ASN A 792 -6.64 15.97 24.67
N TRP A 793 -6.76 15.15 25.72
CA TRP A 793 -5.95 15.27 26.94
C TRP A 793 -4.45 15.11 26.66
N ARG A 794 -4.07 14.03 25.95
CA ARG A 794 -2.67 13.76 25.61
C ARG A 794 -2.07 14.89 24.78
N GLN A 795 -2.82 15.39 23.81
CA GLN A 795 -2.39 16.52 23.00
C GLN A 795 -2.21 17.79 23.85
N LEU A 796 -3.21 18.13 24.67
CA LEU A 796 -3.17 19.32 25.52
C LEU A 796 -1.96 19.32 26.46
N ILE A 797 -1.73 18.21 27.17
CA ILE A 797 -0.64 18.10 28.14
C ILE A 797 0.74 18.09 27.46
N ALA A 798 0.84 17.61 26.21
CA ALA A 798 2.07 17.70 25.42
C ALA A 798 2.36 19.10 24.87
N GLU A 799 1.34 19.95 24.72
CA GLU A 799 1.45 21.35 24.28
C GLU A 799 1.81 22.32 25.43
N MET A 800 1.74 21.85 26.68
CA MET A 800 2.00 22.67 27.86
C MET A 800 3.45 22.56 28.34
N THR A 801 3.94 23.64 28.97
CA THR A 801 5.15 23.55 29.79
C THR A 801 4.93 22.56 30.94
N PRO A 802 5.99 21.92 31.49
CA PRO A 802 5.84 20.99 32.61
C PRO A 802 5.06 21.58 33.79
N THR A 803 5.28 22.86 34.11
CA THR A 803 4.56 23.58 35.16
C THR A 803 3.06 23.70 34.86
N ASN A 804 2.69 24.12 33.65
CA ASN A 804 1.30 24.26 33.23
C ASN A 804 0.58 22.90 33.19
N ALA A 805 1.25 21.87 32.70
CA ALA A 805 0.73 20.50 32.70
C ALA A 805 0.43 19.99 34.12
N ILE A 806 1.30 20.28 35.10
CA ILE A 806 1.09 19.91 36.51
C ILE A 806 -0.14 20.62 37.07
N ILE A 807 -0.28 21.93 36.85
CA ILE A 807 -1.43 22.72 37.32
C ILE A 807 -2.73 22.20 36.72
N THR A 808 -2.77 22.02 35.39
CA THR A 808 -3.95 21.50 34.69
C THR A 808 -4.33 20.09 35.16
N THR A 809 -3.33 19.22 35.36
CA THR A 809 -3.53 17.86 35.90
C THR A 809 -4.09 17.90 37.32
N ALA A 810 -3.61 18.80 38.18
CA ALA A 810 -4.12 18.96 39.53
C ALA A 810 -5.60 19.44 39.55
N CYS A 811 -5.98 20.36 38.64
CA CYS A 811 -7.36 20.81 38.51
C CYS A 811 -8.31 19.68 38.08
N ILE A 812 -7.91 18.86 37.11
CA ILE A 812 -8.69 17.69 36.71
C ILE A 812 -8.73 16.64 37.82
N LYS A 813 -7.61 16.42 38.54
CA LYS A 813 -7.56 15.52 39.70
C LYS A 813 -8.57 15.90 40.77
N ALA A 814 -8.68 17.19 41.08
CA ALA A 814 -9.63 17.68 42.08
C ALA A 814 -11.09 17.33 41.69
N LYS A 815 -11.44 17.40 40.40
CA LYS A 815 -12.77 16.98 39.92
C LYS A 815 -12.90 15.45 39.87
N PHE A 816 -11.86 14.75 39.44
CA PHE A 816 -11.81 13.27 39.42
C PHE A 816 -12.04 12.67 40.81
N ASP A 817 -11.50 13.29 41.86
CA ASP A 817 -11.71 12.86 43.25
C ASP A 817 -13.12 13.09 43.78
N THR A 818 -13.96 13.83 43.04
CA THR A 818 -15.37 13.96 43.42
C THR A 818 -16.20 12.76 43.01
N LEU A 819 -15.74 11.98 42.02
CA LEU A 819 -16.44 10.82 41.45
C LEU A 819 -16.64 9.72 42.49
N LEU A 820 -17.81 9.07 42.48
CA LEU A 820 -18.13 7.98 43.40
C LEU A 820 -17.53 6.65 42.95
N TRP A 821 -17.60 6.35 41.65
CA TRP A 821 -17.11 5.10 41.08
C TRP A 821 -16.59 5.29 39.65
N LEU A 822 -15.69 4.40 39.21
CA LEU A 822 -15.22 4.31 37.84
C LEU A 822 -14.99 2.86 37.40
N PRO A 823 -14.91 2.58 36.09
CA PRO A 823 -14.44 1.29 35.61
C PRO A 823 -12.99 1.02 36.04
N PHE A 824 -12.70 -0.24 36.33
CA PHE A 824 -11.33 -0.66 36.60
C PHE A 824 -10.57 -0.84 35.29
N ALA A 825 -9.85 0.21 34.90
CA ALA A 825 -8.90 0.17 33.79
C ALA A 825 -7.66 -0.65 34.20
N SER A 826 -7.36 -1.75 33.50
CA SER A 826 -6.11 -2.50 33.70
C SER A 826 -4.97 -1.90 32.86
N ALA A 827 -3.79 -2.53 32.87
CA ALA A 827 -2.64 -2.05 32.10
C ALA A 827 -2.84 -2.10 30.57
N ASP A 828 -3.81 -2.86 30.07
CA ASP A 828 -4.02 -3.12 28.64
C ASP A 828 -5.43 -2.79 28.13
N ARG A 829 -6.38 -2.40 28.99
CA ARG A 829 -7.76 -2.13 28.57
C ARG A 829 -8.50 -1.19 29.53
N LEU A 830 -9.43 -0.43 28.97
CA LEU A 830 -10.34 0.45 29.71
C LEU A 830 -11.33 -0.30 30.62
N TRP A 831 -11.89 -1.41 30.12
CA TRP A 831 -12.89 -2.22 30.84
C TRP A 831 -12.36 -3.62 31.10
N THR A 832 -12.21 -3.98 32.38
CA THR A 832 -11.84 -5.33 32.79
C THR A 832 -13.09 -6.15 33.04
N THR A 833 -13.24 -7.32 32.41
CA THR A 833 -14.40 -8.21 32.58
C THR A 833 -14.07 -9.57 33.18
N LYS A 834 -12.81 -9.78 33.59
CA LYS A 834 -12.37 -11.06 34.17
C LYS A 834 -13.11 -11.33 35.49
N LEU A 835 -13.51 -12.58 35.72
CA LEU A 835 -14.08 -13.00 37.00
C LEU A 835 -13.00 -12.95 38.09
N SER A 836 -13.29 -12.26 39.20
CA SER A 836 -12.38 -12.13 40.35
C SER A 836 -13.12 -12.41 41.65
N ARG A 837 -13.01 -13.65 42.16
CA ARG A 837 -13.80 -14.14 43.31
C ARG A 837 -13.33 -13.64 44.67
N ASN A 838 -12.07 -13.22 44.79
CA ASN A 838 -11.47 -12.92 46.10
C ASN A 838 -11.33 -11.41 46.39
N VAL A 839 -11.58 -10.56 45.39
CA VAL A 839 -11.28 -9.11 45.48
C VAL A 839 -12.50 -8.26 45.14
N TYR A 840 -13.47 -8.81 44.41
CA TYR A 840 -14.67 -8.10 43.97
C TYR A 840 -15.92 -8.81 44.48
N GLN A 841 -16.92 -8.02 44.87
CA GLN A 841 -18.28 -8.48 45.13
C GLN A 841 -19.05 -8.48 43.81
N PHE A 842 -19.95 -9.46 43.65
CA PHE A 842 -20.73 -9.63 42.41
C PHE A 842 -22.16 -9.17 42.62
N LEU A 843 -22.69 -8.46 41.62
CA LEU A 843 -24.07 -8.03 41.57
C LEU A 843 -24.72 -8.41 40.22
N PRO A 844 -25.97 -8.90 40.23
CA PRO A 844 -26.83 -9.05 41.41
C PRO A 844 -26.40 -10.26 42.28
N SER A 845 -26.63 -10.20 43.59
CA SER A 845 -26.07 -11.17 44.57
C SER A 845 -26.76 -12.53 44.59
N ASP A 846 -27.94 -12.60 43.97
CA ASP A 846 -28.79 -13.77 43.78
C ASP A 846 -28.37 -14.64 42.57
N GLU A 847 -27.45 -14.16 41.73
CA GLU A 847 -26.93 -14.91 40.58
C GLU A 847 -25.53 -15.51 40.82
N PRO A 848 -25.19 -16.64 40.18
CA PRO A 848 -23.86 -17.22 40.26
C PRO A 848 -22.80 -16.28 39.66
N ALA A 849 -21.67 -16.12 40.36
CA ALA A 849 -20.58 -15.24 39.96
C ALA A 849 -20.01 -15.62 38.57
N ARG A 850 -20.11 -14.68 37.62
CA ARG A 850 -19.64 -14.83 36.23
C ARG A 850 -18.77 -13.64 35.82
N ALA A 851 -18.10 -13.76 34.67
CA ALA A 851 -17.38 -12.65 34.06
C ALA A 851 -18.34 -11.46 33.82
N ALA A 852 -18.01 -10.30 34.39
CA ALA A 852 -18.78 -9.06 34.30
C ALA A 852 -17.85 -7.84 34.44
N PRO A 853 -18.24 -6.64 33.99
CA PRO A 853 -17.46 -5.42 34.14
C PRO A 853 -17.01 -5.21 35.59
N GLN A 854 -15.74 -4.90 35.78
CA GLN A 854 -15.19 -4.51 37.08
C GLN A 854 -15.24 -3.00 37.24
N ILE A 855 -15.83 -2.54 38.34
CA ILE A 855 -15.84 -1.15 38.76
C ILE A 855 -15.23 -1.01 40.16
N VAL A 856 -14.80 0.20 40.47
CA VAL A 856 -14.10 0.55 41.70
C VAL A 856 -14.68 1.83 42.28
N PHE A 857 -14.95 1.81 43.57
CA PHE A 857 -15.47 2.95 44.32
C PHE A 857 -14.33 3.75 44.94
N ASN A 858 -14.53 5.06 45.00
CA ASN A 858 -13.57 6.03 45.48
C ASN A 858 -13.32 5.85 46.99
N PRO A 859 -12.06 5.62 47.45
CA PRO A 859 -11.70 5.43 48.86
C PRO A 859 -12.15 6.57 49.77
N ARG A 860 -12.25 7.79 49.22
CA ARG A 860 -12.56 9.02 49.96
C ARG A 860 -14.06 9.25 50.16
N ARG A 861 -14.91 8.36 49.65
CA ARG A 861 -16.38 8.44 49.77
C ARG A 861 -16.88 7.25 50.59
N VAL A 862 -17.90 7.48 51.44
CA VAL A 862 -18.51 6.43 52.27
C VAL A 862 -19.05 5.31 51.38
N ALA A 863 -18.56 4.09 51.56
CA ALA A 863 -18.95 2.93 50.78
C ALA A 863 -20.27 2.33 51.32
N GLN A 864 -21.36 2.53 50.59
CA GLN A 864 -22.53 1.66 50.68
C GLN A 864 -22.58 0.84 49.38
N ALA A 865 -23.10 -0.37 49.45
CA ALA A 865 -23.16 -1.25 48.29
C ALA A 865 -23.97 -0.60 47.14
N PRO A 866 -23.55 -0.76 45.87
CA PRO A 866 -24.33 -0.32 44.73
C PRO A 866 -25.64 -1.12 44.62
N LEU A 867 -26.67 -0.47 44.08
CA LEU A 867 -27.96 -1.10 43.82
C LEU A 867 -28.06 -1.48 42.34
N ILE A 868 -28.40 -2.73 42.05
CA ILE A 868 -28.71 -3.25 40.71
C ILE A 868 -30.03 -4.03 40.78
N ARG A 869 -30.71 -4.24 39.64
CA ARG A 869 -31.97 -5.01 39.61
C ARG A 869 -31.68 -6.46 39.99
N SER A 870 -32.54 -7.11 40.77
CA SER A 870 -32.45 -8.56 41.03
C SER A 870 -32.62 -9.35 39.72
N ALA A 871 -32.38 -10.66 39.74
CA ALA A 871 -32.67 -11.51 38.58
C ALA A 871 -34.19 -11.55 38.29
N GLU A 872 -35.02 -11.58 39.34
CA GLU A 872 -36.48 -11.66 39.25
C GLU A 872 -37.10 -10.36 38.67
N ASP A 873 -36.59 -9.18 39.07
CA ASP A 873 -37.09 -7.88 38.58
C ASP A 873 -36.77 -7.58 37.09
N ARG A 874 -36.06 -8.48 36.41
CA ARG A 874 -35.67 -8.30 34.99
C ARG A 874 -36.58 -9.03 34.02
N GLU A 875 -37.20 -10.13 34.42
CA GLU A 875 -38.09 -10.91 33.55
C GLU A 875 -39.39 -10.15 33.23
N ASP A 876 -39.77 -9.15 34.02
CA ASP A 876 -40.95 -8.29 33.77
C ASP A 876 -40.70 -7.13 32.77
N VAL A 877 -39.47 -6.95 32.27
CA VAL A 877 -39.07 -5.78 31.44
C VAL A 877 -38.38 -6.15 30.11
N GLU A 878 -38.01 -7.43 29.89
CA GLU A 878 -37.56 -7.95 28.57
C GLU A 878 -38.75 -8.37 27.70
#